data_AF-A0A5M6DB39-F1
#
_entry.id   AF-A0A5M6DB39-F1
#
_cell.length_a   1.000
_cell.length_b   1.000
_cell.length_c   1.000
_cell.angle_alpha   90.00
_cell.angle_beta   90.00
_cell.angle_gamma   90.00
#
_symmetry.space_group_name_H-M   'P 1'
#
loop_
_entity.id
_entity.type
_entity.pdbx_description
1 polymer ?
#
loop_
_entity_poly.entity_id
_entity_poly.type
_entity_poly.pdbx_seq_one_letter_code
_entity_poly.pdbx_strand_id
1 'polypeptide(L)'
;MSSDAVPNDRPMFDLGALAEEVLPDDEGLFARDVDGQLIRVEKATARELDESLSLTINGETLTVRKAVPTRDSQGNVINDPDGAPVPRLTTIFDAASRAFVKRPGDPNPIPTLCHKEHLPPIGVCRVCLVEATEETPRGRRSRLVPSCVQRVSEGMIVHTIDSPDRQAAARVRAATSIVVELLMADHLPADGEVAPGNELSAVAHRLGIDQSRFWASNAHRGCDDSSKMISVDHEQCILCGRCQRGCNWVKHNEVIGRSGKGYQTRIAFDLDDPMGHSSCVSCGECAVSCPTGALEFKPTFIETQIARLRDELRKDGQDGDIVTADELIGYPLFSGIPYKFLQFNGAAVVRRRLEAGDVLCREGDYGSTAFVIMDGEFEVFLSGTRGAVRNRPAGGFFGWLGGLKTVAEKVGGKAKLADVGAAALGENERIIRNQDDVILGEMTCMNRYPRSATVVATRPGEVLEIKRNVLYMLQRNSVSRQILDRVYRERSLRGQLSGLPIFRSLSDEDKLKAASFLRDKADLVSVDPGQTIFRQGDLADHYYVIRLGFVKISQEDGLAQRVLNYLGPGNGFGEIGLLSTLGDRWSEEFEDLRAGTRTATCAALDHVELIRIDGDDFRELLERFPELRDPLIREAKEILRRDAADRHRLQSLKSDDFLDQGLYLAQSLLVLDLERCTRCDECTKACADTHQGVTRLVREGLRFDKYLVASSCRSCLDPYCLVGCPVDAIHRNGDSLEIEIEDYCIGCGLCSDNCPYGNINMHGFPKQEVDAKGKLRTVYQEIDGRKLPVVQQRATTCDLCKSIDGKPSCVYACPHDAAFRMTGEELLRRTQTQ
;
A
#
# COMPACT_ATOMS: atom_id res chain seq x y z
N MET A 1 -61.63 -7.66 -43.77
CA MET A 1 -60.87 -7.31 -44.99
C MET A 1 -59.78 -6.34 -44.58
N SER A 2 -58.59 -6.57 -45.11
CA SER A 2 -57.33 -5.85 -44.90
C SER A 2 -57.40 -4.32 -45.07
N SER A 3 -56.34 -3.68 -44.56
CA SER A 3 -55.72 -2.38 -44.91
C SER A 3 -55.96 -1.28 -43.85
N ASP A 4 -54.97 -0.59 -43.29
CA ASP A 4 -53.64 -0.23 -43.80
C ASP A 4 -52.57 -0.09 -42.71
N ALA A 5 -51.34 -0.40 -43.11
CA ALA A 5 -50.09 -0.23 -42.37
C ALA A 5 -49.60 1.22 -42.41
N VAL A 6 -48.93 1.67 -41.34
CA VAL A 6 -48.08 2.87 -41.32
C VAL A 6 -46.63 2.42 -41.02
N PRO A 7 -45.60 3.00 -41.67
CA PRO A 7 -44.30 2.35 -41.85
C PRO A 7 -43.44 2.33 -40.58
N ASN A 8 -42.71 1.23 -40.45
CA ASN A 8 -41.70 0.96 -39.45
C ASN A 8 -40.36 1.53 -39.95
N ASP A 9 -39.99 2.73 -39.50
CA ASP A 9 -38.63 3.27 -39.70
C ASP A 9 -38.32 4.37 -38.66
N ARG A 10 -37.89 3.95 -37.46
CA ARG A 10 -36.96 4.71 -36.60
C ARG A 10 -36.13 3.73 -35.76
N PRO A 11 -34.80 3.90 -35.67
CA PRO A 11 -33.90 2.96 -35.04
C PRO A 11 -34.06 2.91 -33.51
N MET A 12 -33.83 1.71 -32.97
CA MET A 12 -33.61 1.43 -31.54
C MET A 12 -32.49 2.31 -30.99
N PHE A 13 -32.79 2.99 -29.87
CA PHE A 13 -31.86 3.57 -28.89
C PHE A 13 -30.72 4.42 -29.45
N ASP A 14 -30.98 5.72 -29.59
CA ASP A 14 -29.95 6.76 -29.59
C ASP A 14 -29.58 7.07 -28.12
N LEU A 15 -28.41 6.59 -27.69
CA LEU A 15 -27.86 6.80 -26.35
C LEU A 15 -27.21 8.19 -26.16
N GLY A 16 -27.31 9.10 -27.15
CA GLY A 16 -26.69 10.43 -27.12
C GLY A 16 -27.52 11.55 -26.49
N ALA A 17 -28.77 11.31 -26.08
CA ALA A 17 -29.71 12.37 -25.69
C ALA A 17 -30.23 12.30 -24.23
N LEU A 18 -29.48 11.70 -23.31
CA LEU A 18 -29.80 11.69 -21.86
C LEU A 18 -28.98 12.70 -21.04
N ALA A 19 -28.61 13.82 -21.64
CA ALA A 19 -28.19 15.00 -20.89
C ALA A 19 -29.42 15.85 -20.56
N GLU A 20 -29.76 15.89 -19.27
CA GLU A 20 -30.59 16.90 -18.61
C GLU A 20 -32.07 17.02 -19.04
N GLU A 21 -32.92 16.10 -18.60
CA GLU A 21 -34.28 16.46 -18.13
C GLU A 21 -34.80 15.35 -17.21
N VAL A 22 -34.81 15.61 -15.90
CA VAL A 22 -35.37 14.68 -14.90
C VAL A 22 -36.89 14.78 -14.95
N LEU A 23 -37.56 13.64 -15.09
CA LEU A 23 -39.02 13.54 -15.13
C LEU A 23 -39.63 13.97 -13.77
N PRO A 24 -40.79 14.66 -13.76
CA PRO A 24 -41.46 15.14 -12.53
C PRO A 24 -41.82 14.06 -11.51
N ASP A 25 -41.77 12.79 -11.89
CA ASP A 25 -42.20 11.65 -11.07
C ASP A 25 -41.14 11.18 -10.05
N ASP A 26 -39.93 11.77 -10.06
CA ASP A 26 -38.87 11.50 -9.08
C ASP A 26 -38.89 12.45 -7.85
N GLU A 27 -39.91 13.30 -7.72
CA GLU A 27 -40.06 14.20 -6.56
C GLU A 27 -40.65 13.47 -5.33
N GLY A 28 -39.80 13.11 -4.37
CA GLY A 28 -40.26 12.63 -3.07
C GLY A 28 -41.18 13.65 -2.38
N LEU A 29 -42.35 13.20 -1.92
CA LEU A 29 -43.44 14.01 -1.32
C LEU A 29 -43.05 14.97 -0.17
N PHE A 30 -41.84 14.87 0.37
CA PHE A 30 -41.33 15.66 1.50
C PHE A 30 -40.05 16.46 1.17
N ALA A 31 -39.70 16.61 -0.11
CA ALA A 31 -38.49 17.34 -0.53
C ALA A 31 -38.66 18.87 -0.57
N ARG A 32 -39.69 19.45 0.08
CA ARG A 32 -39.96 20.89 0.09
C ARG A 32 -39.95 21.44 1.51
N ASP A 33 -39.41 22.64 1.70
CA ASP A 33 -39.43 23.34 2.99
C ASP A 33 -40.80 23.95 3.31
N VAL A 34 -40.89 24.64 4.46
CA VAL A 34 -42.13 25.29 4.94
C VAL A 34 -42.63 26.40 4.00
N ASP A 35 -41.77 26.90 3.12
CA ASP A 35 -42.07 27.92 2.11
C ASP A 35 -42.30 27.29 0.71
N GLY A 36 -42.36 25.95 0.61
CA GLY A 36 -42.60 25.21 -0.63
C GLY A 36 -41.39 25.09 -1.56
N GLN A 37 -40.19 25.51 -1.12
CA GLN A 37 -38.96 25.41 -1.91
C GLN A 37 -38.37 24.02 -1.83
N LEU A 38 -37.92 23.50 -2.97
CA LEU A 38 -37.28 22.19 -3.03
C LEU A 38 -35.97 22.21 -2.22
N ILE A 39 -35.88 21.42 -1.15
CA ILE A 39 -34.66 21.21 -0.37
C ILE A 39 -33.75 20.29 -1.18
N ARG A 40 -32.88 20.88 -2.02
CA ARG A 40 -31.83 20.13 -2.72
C ARG A 40 -30.61 19.99 -1.81
N VAL A 41 -30.15 18.76 -1.59
CA VAL A 41 -28.81 18.54 -1.08
C VAL A 41 -27.85 18.88 -2.21
N GLU A 42 -27.32 20.11 -2.21
CA GLU A 42 -26.26 20.49 -3.16
C GLU A 42 -25.09 19.51 -2.95
N LYS A 43 -24.85 18.69 -3.97
CA LYS A 43 -23.64 17.87 -4.09
C LYS A 43 -22.49 18.79 -4.48
N ALA A 44 -21.30 18.49 -3.97
CA ALA A 44 -20.11 19.19 -4.42
C ALA A 44 -19.93 18.93 -5.93
N THR A 45 -19.41 19.90 -6.66
CA THR A 45 -19.04 19.74 -8.07
C THR A 45 -17.54 19.58 -8.22
N ALA A 46 -17.08 18.96 -9.31
CA ALA A 46 -15.65 18.81 -9.58
C ALA A 46 -14.90 20.16 -9.60
N ARG A 47 -15.56 21.22 -10.10
CA ARG A 47 -15.03 22.59 -10.10
C ARG A 47 -14.70 23.11 -8.70
N GLU A 48 -15.46 22.71 -7.67
CA GLU A 48 -15.26 23.18 -6.30
C GLU A 48 -14.04 22.57 -5.61
N LEU A 49 -13.41 21.55 -6.21
CA LEU A 49 -12.11 21.03 -5.76
C LEU A 49 -11.00 22.07 -5.94
N ASP A 50 -11.11 22.91 -6.97
CA ASP A 50 -10.14 23.96 -7.27
C ASP A 50 -10.45 25.28 -6.57
N GLU A 51 -11.68 25.46 -6.09
CA GLU A 51 -12.10 26.66 -5.37
C GLU A 51 -11.55 26.68 -3.93
N SER A 52 -11.08 27.84 -3.49
CA SER A 52 -10.65 28.08 -2.11
C SER A 52 -11.51 29.17 -1.48
N LEU A 53 -11.72 29.07 -0.17
CA LEU A 53 -12.45 30.05 0.62
C LEU A 53 -11.69 30.40 1.90
N SER A 54 -11.97 31.58 2.44
CA SER A 54 -11.39 32.04 3.70
C SER A 54 -12.40 31.98 4.84
N LEU A 55 -11.97 31.48 6.00
CA LEU A 55 -12.75 31.47 7.24
C LEU A 55 -11.85 31.76 8.45
N THR A 56 -12.45 32.15 9.57
CA THR A 56 -11.72 32.39 10.83
C THR A 56 -12.15 31.37 11.88
N ILE A 57 -11.21 30.61 12.44
CA ILE A 57 -11.48 29.68 13.55
C ILE A 57 -10.65 30.12 14.76
N ASN A 58 -11.31 30.35 15.91
CA ASN A 58 -10.66 30.82 17.14
C ASN A 58 -9.76 32.07 16.96
N GLY A 59 -10.09 32.94 16.00
CA GLY A 59 -9.32 34.15 15.68
C GLY A 59 -8.20 33.97 14.65
N GLU A 60 -7.90 32.74 14.20
CA GLU A 60 -6.95 32.46 13.12
C GLU A 60 -7.69 32.39 11.78
N THR A 61 -7.27 33.20 10.80
CA THR A 61 -7.82 33.18 9.44
C THR A 61 -7.12 32.10 8.62
N LEU A 62 -7.93 31.24 8.00
CA LEU A 62 -7.52 30.05 7.29
C LEU A 62 -8.07 30.10 5.87
N THR A 63 -7.24 29.75 4.89
CA THR A 63 -7.68 29.49 3.52
C THR A 63 -7.75 27.98 3.31
N VAL A 64 -8.93 27.48 2.97
CA VAL A 64 -9.19 26.05 2.77
C VAL A 64 -9.85 25.82 1.41
N ARG A 65 -9.69 24.61 0.85
CA ARG A 65 -10.44 24.20 -0.34
C ARG A 65 -11.92 24.12 -0.01
N LYS A 66 -12.78 24.56 -0.93
CA LYS A 66 -14.24 24.52 -0.76
C LYS A 66 -14.77 23.09 -0.76
N ALA A 67 -14.23 22.25 -1.66
CA ALA A 67 -14.41 20.81 -1.64
C ALA A 67 -13.05 20.08 -1.52
N VAL A 68 -13.09 18.87 -0.99
CA VAL A 68 -11.97 17.93 -0.98
C VAL A 68 -12.41 16.63 -1.64
N PRO A 69 -11.48 15.86 -2.21
CA PRO A 69 -11.81 14.53 -2.72
C PRO A 69 -12.37 13.65 -1.61
N THR A 70 -13.43 12.90 -1.90
CA THR A 70 -13.94 11.88 -0.98
C THR A 70 -12.89 10.80 -0.86
N ARG A 71 -12.59 10.38 0.37
CA ARG A 71 -11.61 9.33 0.64
C ARG A 71 -12.28 8.11 1.26
N ASP A 72 -11.78 6.93 0.92
CA ASP A 72 -12.16 5.67 1.55
C ASP A 72 -11.55 5.55 2.96
N SER A 73 -11.79 4.41 3.60
CA SER A 73 -11.29 4.10 4.93
C SER A 73 -9.76 4.00 5.04
N GLN A 74 -9.06 3.90 3.92
CA GLN A 74 -7.61 3.86 3.82
C GLN A 74 -7.02 5.22 3.44
N GLY A 75 -7.87 6.22 3.17
CA GLY A 75 -7.45 7.55 2.73
C GLY A 75 -7.28 7.67 1.21
N ASN A 76 -7.64 6.66 0.43
CA ASN A 76 -7.57 6.71 -1.03
C ASN A 76 -8.72 7.53 -1.58
N VAL A 77 -8.49 8.27 -2.66
CA VAL A 77 -9.56 9.03 -3.31
C VAL A 77 -10.55 8.09 -3.99
N ILE A 78 -11.84 8.27 -3.70
CA ILE A 78 -12.93 7.58 -4.36
C ILE A 78 -13.23 8.34 -5.65
N ASN A 79 -13.17 7.63 -6.78
CA ASN A 79 -13.48 8.18 -8.10
C ASN A 79 -14.85 7.69 -8.58
N ASP A 80 -15.50 8.47 -9.44
CA ASP A 80 -16.72 8.07 -10.16
C ASP A 80 -16.39 7.11 -11.32
N PRO A 81 -17.40 6.54 -12.03
CA PRO A 81 -17.17 5.63 -13.15
C PRO A 81 -16.35 6.23 -14.30
N ASP A 82 -16.34 7.57 -14.44
CA ASP A 82 -15.56 8.29 -15.45
C ASP A 82 -14.13 8.59 -14.97
N GLY A 83 -13.77 8.10 -13.79
CA GLY A 83 -12.44 8.20 -13.20
C GLY A 83 -12.17 9.52 -12.45
N ALA A 84 -13.12 10.45 -12.40
CA ALA A 84 -12.94 11.73 -11.71
C ALA A 84 -13.13 11.59 -10.18
N PRO A 85 -12.37 12.33 -9.35
CA PRO A 85 -12.55 12.32 -7.90
C PRO A 85 -13.97 12.73 -7.50
N VAL A 86 -14.65 11.91 -6.69
CA VAL A 86 -15.96 12.26 -6.14
C VAL A 86 -15.78 13.38 -5.11
N PRO A 87 -16.25 14.61 -5.38
CA PRO A 87 -16.01 15.72 -4.47
C PRO A 87 -16.92 15.63 -3.24
N ARG A 88 -16.40 16.01 -2.06
CA ARG A 88 -17.18 16.31 -0.87
C ARG A 88 -16.86 17.71 -0.36
N LEU A 89 -17.86 18.43 0.13
CA LEU A 89 -17.63 19.76 0.70
C LEU A 89 -16.79 19.65 1.98
N THR A 90 -15.91 20.63 2.16
CA THR A 90 -15.09 20.76 3.37
C THR A 90 -15.99 21.13 4.55
N THR A 91 -15.80 20.45 5.68
CA THR A 91 -16.55 20.72 6.91
C THR A 91 -15.74 21.58 7.88
N ILE A 92 -16.40 22.20 8.86
CA ILE A 92 -15.70 22.93 9.92
C ILE A 92 -14.73 22.01 10.68
N PHE A 93 -15.11 20.74 10.89
CA PHE A 93 -14.21 19.77 11.53
C PHE A 93 -12.96 19.50 10.70
N ASP A 94 -13.07 19.38 9.37
CA ASP A 94 -11.92 19.21 8.48
C ASP A 94 -10.98 20.43 8.57
N ALA A 95 -11.54 21.64 8.49
CA ALA A 95 -10.78 22.89 8.55
C ALA A 95 -10.07 23.07 9.91
N ALA A 96 -10.78 22.80 11.01
CA ALA A 96 -10.20 22.88 12.36
C ALA A 96 -9.12 21.79 12.57
N SER A 97 -9.33 20.58 12.07
CA SER A 97 -8.32 19.51 12.15
C SER A 97 -7.05 19.91 11.43
N ARG A 98 -7.17 20.42 10.19
CA ARG A 98 -6.03 20.88 9.39
C ARG A 98 -5.27 22.04 10.04
N ALA A 99 -5.98 22.96 10.70
CA ALA A 99 -5.37 24.14 11.30
C ALA A 99 -4.70 23.87 12.65
N PHE A 100 -5.35 23.10 13.52
CA PHE A 100 -4.93 22.97 14.92
C PHE A 100 -4.28 21.62 15.26
N VAL A 101 -4.47 20.59 14.42
CA VAL A 101 -3.80 19.29 14.57
C VAL A 101 -2.60 19.28 13.63
N LYS A 102 -1.56 20.06 13.97
CA LYS A 102 -0.33 20.18 13.17
C LYS A 102 0.61 19.01 13.46
N ARG A 103 0.62 18.55 14.70
CA ARG A 103 1.34 17.37 15.15
C ARG A 103 0.34 16.35 15.69
N PRO A 104 0.55 15.07 15.44
CA PRO A 104 -0.28 14.02 15.94
C PRO A 104 -0.04 13.87 17.45
N GLY A 105 -1.15 13.77 18.18
CA GLY A 105 -1.19 13.97 19.63
C GLY A 105 -1.65 15.38 20.01
N ASP A 106 -1.59 16.36 19.09
CA ASP A 106 -2.23 17.66 19.31
C ASP A 106 -3.75 17.42 19.44
N PRO A 107 -4.37 17.86 20.55
CA PRO A 107 -5.80 17.69 20.74
C PRO A 107 -6.55 18.57 19.73
N ASN A 108 -7.46 17.98 18.97
CA ASN A 108 -8.38 18.77 18.15
C ASN A 108 -9.20 19.68 19.09
N PRO A 109 -9.31 20.99 18.84
CA PRO A 109 -10.10 21.90 19.68
C PRO A 109 -11.60 21.56 19.71
N ILE A 110 -12.08 20.69 18.81
CA ILE A 110 -13.46 20.24 18.75
C ILE A 110 -13.57 18.78 19.20
N PRO A 111 -14.23 18.47 20.33
CA PRO A 111 -14.43 17.09 20.77
C PRO A 111 -15.38 16.34 19.83
N THR A 112 -15.13 15.05 19.62
CA THR A 112 -15.92 14.18 18.72
C THR A 112 -15.99 12.75 19.27
N LEU A 113 -17.08 12.04 18.99
CA LEU A 113 -17.22 10.60 19.28
C LEU A 113 -17.60 9.79 18.04
N CYS A 114 -18.63 10.22 17.32
CA CYS A 114 -19.17 9.49 16.16
C CYS A 114 -18.45 9.77 14.83
N HIS A 115 -17.34 10.50 14.82
CA HIS A 115 -16.60 10.81 13.59
C HIS A 115 -15.10 10.61 13.79
N LYS A 116 -14.45 10.13 12.74
CA LYS A 116 -13.00 9.99 12.58
C LYS A 116 -12.70 10.39 11.13
N GLU A 117 -11.49 10.85 10.87
CA GLU A 117 -11.08 11.40 9.56
C GLU A 117 -11.35 10.45 8.37
N HIS A 118 -11.13 9.15 8.56
CA HIS A 118 -11.33 8.12 7.52
C HIS A 118 -12.76 7.55 7.47
N LEU A 119 -13.72 8.13 8.20
CA LEU A 119 -15.12 7.70 8.19
C LEU A 119 -16.04 8.84 7.72
N PRO A 120 -16.96 8.58 6.77
CA PRO A 120 -17.94 9.58 6.34
C PRO A 120 -18.69 10.21 7.52
N PRO A 121 -18.77 11.54 7.64
CA PRO A 121 -19.41 12.18 8.78
C PRO A 121 -20.93 12.01 8.75
N ILE A 122 -21.52 11.76 9.93
CA ILE A 122 -22.98 11.58 10.08
C ILE A 122 -23.60 12.49 11.15
N GLY A 123 -22.78 13.15 11.98
CA GLY A 123 -23.25 14.14 12.95
C GLY A 123 -24.18 13.64 14.06
N VAL A 124 -24.29 12.33 14.31
CA VAL A 124 -25.31 11.77 15.22
C VAL A 124 -25.08 12.06 16.71
N CYS A 125 -23.83 12.04 17.20
CA CYS A 125 -23.57 12.21 18.64
C CYS A 125 -23.67 13.67 19.13
N ARG A 126 -23.64 14.65 18.21
CA ARG A 126 -23.67 16.10 18.51
C ARG A 126 -22.62 16.61 19.51
N VAL A 127 -21.57 15.85 19.85
CA VAL A 127 -20.49 16.31 20.73
C VAL A 127 -19.63 17.42 20.07
N CYS A 128 -19.54 17.42 18.74
CA CYS A 128 -18.74 18.37 17.97
C CYS A 128 -19.37 19.76 17.77
N LEU A 129 -20.06 20.28 18.78
CA LEU A 129 -20.70 21.59 18.69
C LEU A 129 -19.67 22.71 18.61
N VAL A 130 -19.93 23.66 17.73
CA VAL A 130 -19.21 24.93 17.60
C VAL A 130 -20.21 26.06 17.41
N GLU A 131 -19.82 27.28 17.76
CA GLU A 131 -20.58 28.47 17.40
C GLU A 131 -20.07 28.97 16.05
N ALA A 132 -20.91 28.90 15.03
CA ALA A 132 -20.61 29.38 13.68
C ALA A 132 -21.41 30.65 13.40
N THR A 133 -20.71 31.66 12.92
CA THR A 133 -21.27 32.95 12.53
C THR A 133 -21.05 33.20 11.05
N GLU A 134 -22.15 33.42 10.34
CA GLU A 134 -22.19 33.62 8.89
C GLU A 134 -22.80 35.00 8.56
N GLU A 135 -22.30 35.63 7.50
CA GLU A 135 -22.90 36.82 6.91
C GLU A 135 -24.03 36.37 5.97
N THR A 136 -25.27 36.75 6.27
CA THR A 136 -26.43 36.42 5.42
C THR A 136 -27.00 37.70 4.82
N PRO A 137 -27.84 37.63 3.76
CA PRO A 137 -28.54 38.80 3.23
C PRO A 137 -29.39 39.55 4.26
N ARG A 138 -29.72 38.92 5.40
CA ARG A 138 -30.50 39.49 6.52
C ARG A 138 -29.62 39.95 7.69
N GLY A 139 -28.29 40.01 7.50
CA GLY A 139 -27.30 40.36 8.52
C GLY A 139 -26.56 39.16 9.11
N ARG A 140 -25.73 39.43 10.12
CA ARG A 140 -24.86 38.45 10.78
C ARG A 140 -25.69 37.50 11.66
N ARG A 141 -25.55 36.19 11.43
CA ARG A 141 -26.29 35.15 12.17
C ARG A 141 -25.31 34.19 12.85
N SER A 142 -25.38 34.10 14.18
CA SER A 142 -24.62 33.14 15.00
C SER A 142 -25.52 31.98 15.46
N ARG A 143 -25.05 30.74 15.30
CA ARG A 143 -25.77 29.52 15.69
C ARG A 143 -24.81 28.44 16.18
N LEU A 144 -25.30 27.58 17.08
CA LEU A 144 -24.61 26.35 17.45
C LEU A 144 -24.88 25.28 16.39
N VAL A 145 -23.81 24.70 15.85
CA VAL A 145 -23.87 23.73 14.76
C VAL A 145 -22.88 22.58 14.99
N PRO A 146 -23.20 21.37 14.52
CA PRO A 146 -22.29 20.22 14.54
C PRO A 146 -21.18 20.38 13.48
N SER A 147 -19.93 20.54 13.90
CA SER A 147 -18.81 20.86 13.00
C SER A 147 -18.50 19.79 11.97
N CYS A 148 -18.74 18.50 12.29
CA CYS A 148 -18.42 17.39 11.39
C CYS A 148 -19.32 17.28 10.15
N VAL A 149 -20.47 17.97 10.13
CA VAL A 149 -21.37 17.99 8.96
C VAL A 149 -21.64 19.41 8.46
N GLN A 150 -21.33 20.43 9.27
CA GLN A 150 -21.46 21.83 8.86
C GLN A 150 -20.36 22.16 7.85
N ARG A 151 -20.79 22.56 6.65
CA ARG A 151 -19.92 23.03 5.55
C ARG A 151 -19.32 24.39 5.91
N VAL A 152 -18.09 24.63 5.47
CA VAL A 152 -17.47 25.96 5.56
C VAL A 152 -18.01 26.90 4.48
N SER A 153 -18.00 28.20 4.76
CA SER A 153 -18.42 29.24 3.81
C SER A 153 -17.46 30.43 3.89
N GLU A 154 -17.40 31.23 2.83
CA GLU A 154 -16.58 32.45 2.78
C GLU A 154 -16.92 33.38 3.95
N GLY A 155 -15.90 33.90 4.62
CA GLY A 155 -16.02 34.82 5.75
C GLY A 155 -16.60 34.22 7.03
N MET A 156 -16.80 32.90 7.10
CA MET A 156 -17.36 32.24 8.29
C MET A 156 -16.45 32.43 9.52
N ILE A 157 -17.03 32.76 10.68
CA ILE A 157 -16.29 32.87 11.95
C ILE A 157 -16.76 31.75 12.88
N VAL A 158 -15.82 30.94 13.37
CA VAL A 158 -16.09 29.76 14.19
C VAL A 158 -15.40 29.87 15.55
N HIS A 159 -16.16 29.62 16.61
CA HIS A 159 -15.67 29.52 17.98
C HIS A 159 -15.85 28.10 18.52
N THR A 160 -14.79 27.57 19.14
CA THR A 160 -14.75 26.24 19.77
C THR A 160 -14.81 26.34 21.31
N ILE A 161 -14.74 25.21 22.03
CA ILE A 161 -14.70 25.18 23.50
C ILE A 161 -13.48 25.88 24.10
N ASP A 162 -12.41 26.04 23.31
CA ASP A 162 -11.13 26.63 23.70
C ASP A 162 -10.90 28.00 23.01
N SER A 163 -11.97 28.65 22.54
CA SER A 163 -11.89 29.94 21.85
C SER A 163 -11.40 31.07 22.76
N PRO A 164 -10.61 32.04 22.24
CA PRO A 164 -10.23 33.23 23.01
C PRO A 164 -11.42 34.15 23.34
N ASP A 165 -12.51 34.09 22.55
CA ASP A 165 -13.77 34.75 22.90
C ASP A 165 -14.45 33.98 24.05
N ARG A 166 -14.38 34.55 25.26
CA ARG A 166 -14.90 33.92 26.48
C ARG A 166 -16.41 33.68 26.44
N GLN A 167 -17.18 34.56 25.79
CA GLN A 167 -18.64 34.43 25.76
C GLN A 167 -19.05 33.30 24.82
N ALA A 168 -18.46 33.27 23.61
CA ALA A 168 -18.71 32.19 22.66
C ALA A 168 -18.20 30.84 23.19
N ALA A 169 -16.99 30.79 23.76
CA ALA A 169 -16.43 29.58 24.37
C ALA A 169 -17.31 29.04 25.51
N ALA A 170 -17.80 29.90 26.41
CA ALA A 170 -18.70 29.50 27.48
C ALA A 170 -20.02 28.91 26.95
N ARG A 171 -20.58 29.51 25.90
CA ARG A 171 -21.81 29.01 25.25
C ARG A 171 -21.60 27.66 24.59
N VAL A 172 -20.51 27.48 23.85
CA VAL A 172 -20.15 26.20 23.21
C VAL A 172 -19.87 25.12 24.27
N ARG A 173 -19.10 25.44 25.31
CA ARG A 173 -18.79 24.53 26.41
C ARG A 173 -20.04 24.10 27.17
N ALA A 174 -20.97 25.02 27.46
CA ALA A 174 -22.23 24.69 28.13
C ALA A 174 -23.09 23.74 27.30
N ALA A 175 -23.27 24.02 26.00
CA ALA A 175 -24.05 23.16 25.12
C ALA A 175 -23.42 21.76 24.94
N THR A 176 -22.10 21.71 24.76
CA THR A 176 -21.36 20.45 24.64
C THR A 176 -21.44 19.64 25.93
N SER A 177 -21.32 20.28 27.09
CA SER A 177 -21.41 19.61 28.39
C SER A 177 -22.78 18.96 28.60
N ILE A 178 -23.88 19.65 28.25
CA ILE A 178 -25.23 19.08 28.34
C ILE A 178 -25.36 17.80 27.49
N VAL A 179 -24.86 17.82 26.25
CA VAL A 179 -24.90 16.63 25.38
C VAL A 179 -24.09 15.47 25.98
N VAL A 180 -22.89 15.75 26.48
CA VAL A 180 -22.03 14.74 27.09
C VAL A 180 -22.64 14.19 28.37
N GLU A 181 -23.19 15.03 29.25
CA GLU A 181 -23.87 14.60 30.47
C GLU A 181 -25.08 13.69 30.19
N LEU A 182 -25.89 14.01 29.17
CA LEU A 182 -27.01 13.16 28.75
C LEU A 182 -26.51 11.80 28.23
N LEU A 183 -25.45 11.78 27.42
CA LEU A 183 -24.85 10.53 26.96
C LEU A 183 -24.26 9.73 28.14
N MET A 184 -23.62 10.38 29.10
CA MET A 184 -23.08 9.73 30.29
C MET A 184 -24.19 9.10 31.12
N ALA A 185 -25.30 9.81 31.34
CA ALA A 185 -26.42 9.31 32.14
C ALA A 185 -27.03 8.03 31.55
N ASP A 186 -27.14 7.94 30.23
CA ASP A 186 -27.78 6.79 29.56
C ASP A 186 -26.81 5.65 29.19
N HIS A 187 -25.50 5.89 29.17
CA HIS A 187 -24.54 4.97 28.54
C HIS A 187 -23.25 4.69 29.33
N LEU A 188 -22.98 5.40 30.44
CA LEU A 188 -21.94 4.98 31.37
C LEU A 188 -22.56 4.13 32.50
N PRO A 189 -21.84 3.09 32.96
CA PRO A 189 -22.33 2.28 34.08
C PRO A 189 -22.42 3.14 35.35
N ALA A 190 -23.53 3.04 36.08
CA ALA A 190 -23.77 3.83 37.29
C ALA A 190 -22.84 3.44 38.47
N ASP A 191 -22.57 2.14 38.61
CA ASP A 191 -21.80 1.55 39.73
C ASP A 191 -20.63 0.65 39.25
N GLY A 192 -20.29 0.71 37.95
CA GLY A 192 -19.34 -0.19 37.31
C GLY A 192 -18.04 0.48 36.89
N GLU A 193 -16.98 -0.30 36.70
CA GLU A 193 -15.74 0.18 36.10
C GLU A 193 -15.98 0.58 34.65
N VAL A 194 -15.57 1.80 34.29
CA VAL A 194 -15.59 2.27 32.91
C VAL A 194 -14.51 1.51 32.14
N ALA A 195 -14.90 0.88 31.03
CA ALA A 195 -13.97 0.15 30.18
C ALA A 195 -12.74 1.00 29.78
N PRO A 196 -11.51 0.46 29.82
CA PRO A 196 -10.32 1.17 29.39
C PRO A 196 -10.43 1.67 27.94
N GLY A 197 -10.00 2.91 27.69
CA GLY A 197 -10.07 3.52 26.36
C GLY A 197 -11.45 4.05 25.96
N ASN A 198 -12.39 4.20 26.90
CA ASN A 198 -13.70 4.81 26.65
C ASN A 198 -13.56 6.31 26.28
N GLU A 199 -13.80 6.63 25.00
CA GLU A 199 -13.68 8.00 24.47
C GLU A 199 -14.72 8.95 25.07
N LEU A 200 -15.92 8.47 25.42
CA LEU A 200 -16.97 9.29 26.07
C LEU A 200 -16.49 9.78 27.45
N SER A 201 -15.89 8.90 28.25
CA SER A 201 -15.31 9.25 29.54
C SER A 201 -14.14 10.24 29.38
N ALA A 202 -13.30 10.06 28.36
CA ALA A 202 -12.20 10.98 28.08
C ALA A 202 -12.69 12.39 27.69
N VAL A 203 -13.77 12.48 26.91
CA VAL A 203 -14.41 13.77 26.56
C VAL A 203 -15.05 14.42 27.79
N ALA A 204 -15.70 13.65 28.67
CA ALA A 204 -16.26 14.15 29.91
C ALA A 204 -15.17 14.77 30.81
N HIS A 205 -14.07 14.05 30.99
CA HIS A 205 -12.90 14.55 31.74
C HIS A 205 -12.32 15.83 31.11
N ARG A 206 -12.22 15.90 29.77
CA ARG A 206 -11.79 17.12 29.06
C ARG A 206 -12.67 18.34 29.35
N LEU A 207 -13.97 18.13 29.59
CA LEU A 207 -14.91 19.19 29.93
C LEU A 207 -14.95 19.50 31.43
N GLY A 208 -14.31 18.69 32.27
CA GLY A 208 -14.36 18.79 33.73
C GLY A 208 -15.67 18.25 34.32
N ILE A 209 -16.23 17.20 33.74
CA ILE A 209 -17.49 16.57 34.15
C ILE A 209 -17.18 15.22 34.81
N ASP A 210 -17.30 15.16 36.13
CA ASP A 210 -17.09 13.91 36.88
C ASP A 210 -18.36 13.05 36.94
N GLN A 211 -19.53 13.69 37.04
CA GLN A 211 -20.84 13.02 37.11
C GLN A 211 -21.89 13.80 36.32
N SER A 212 -22.85 13.08 35.75
CA SER A 212 -24.00 13.69 35.07
C SER A 212 -25.01 14.24 36.07
N ARG A 213 -25.59 15.42 35.78
CA ARG A 213 -26.73 15.97 36.53
C ARG A 213 -28.06 15.34 36.14
N PHE A 214 -28.08 14.54 35.08
CA PHE A 214 -29.27 13.86 34.59
C PHE A 214 -29.34 12.43 35.12
N TRP A 215 -30.56 11.92 35.27
CA TRP A 215 -30.82 10.54 35.67
C TRP A 215 -30.86 9.63 34.43
N ALA A 216 -30.41 8.39 34.60
CA ALA A 216 -30.44 7.38 33.56
C ALA A 216 -31.88 7.01 33.16
N SER A 217 -32.13 6.85 31.87
CA SER A 217 -33.39 6.29 31.38
C SER A 217 -33.56 4.82 31.82
N ASN A 218 -34.78 4.42 32.25
CA ASN A 218 -35.11 3.04 32.65
C ASN A 218 -35.23 2.05 31.46
N ALA A 219 -34.67 2.38 30.28
CA ALA A 219 -34.82 1.58 29.07
C ALA A 219 -33.67 0.59 28.89
N HIS A 220 -33.93 -0.68 29.20
CA HIS A 220 -32.97 -1.76 28.99
C HIS A 220 -32.91 -2.21 27.53
N ARG A 221 -31.71 -2.17 26.93
CA ARG A 221 -31.47 -2.62 25.55
C ARG A 221 -30.86 -4.03 25.47
N GLY A 222 -30.46 -4.60 26.60
CA GLY A 222 -29.92 -5.94 26.72
C GLY A 222 -28.43 -6.06 26.40
N CYS A 223 -27.89 -7.25 26.62
CA CYS A 223 -26.52 -7.62 26.31
C CYS A 223 -26.51 -8.90 25.45
N ASP A 224 -25.47 -9.06 24.65
CA ASP A 224 -25.21 -10.27 23.86
C ASP A 224 -23.79 -10.77 24.12
N ASP A 225 -23.70 -11.96 24.71
CA ASP A 225 -22.46 -12.63 25.06
C ASP A 225 -22.22 -13.90 24.22
N SER A 226 -22.97 -14.08 23.12
CA SER A 226 -22.92 -15.29 22.28
C SER A 226 -21.59 -15.49 21.54
N SER A 227 -20.89 -14.40 21.19
CA SER A 227 -19.57 -14.48 20.55
C SER A 227 -18.51 -14.96 21.54
N LYS A 228 -17.58 -15.81 21.09
CA LYS A 228 -16.44 -16.23 21.91
C LYS A 228 -15.42 -15.12 22.16
N MET A 229 -15.52 -14.04 21.39
CA MET A 229 -14.47 -13.04 21.30
C MET A 229 -14.90 -11.66 21.80
N ILE A 230 -16.12 -11.25 21.48
CA ILE A 230 -16.62 -9.89 21.72
C ILE A 230 -17.86 -10.00 22.60
N SER A 231 -17.92 -9.19 23.65
CA SER A 231 -19.14 -8.96 24.43
C SER A 231 -19.82 -7.69 23.92
N VAL A 232 -21.14 -7.76 23.72
CA VAL A 232 -21.96 -6.63 23.27
C VAL A 232 -22.83 -6.16 24.42
N ASP A 233 -22.67 -4.90 24.82
CA ASP A 233 -23.55 -4.24 25.78
C ASP A 233 -24.32 -3.13 25.05
N HIS A 234 -25.60 -3.37 24.77
CA HIS A 234 -26.41 -2.37 24.08
C HIS A 234 -26.77 -1.19 24.98
N GLU A 235 -26.67 -1.30 26.30
CA GLU A 235 -26.92 -0.19 27.22
C GLU A 235 -25.84 0.89 27.06
N GLN A 236 -24.59 0.49 26.90
CA GLN A 236 -23.47 1.43 26.67
C GLN A 236 -23.39 1.97 25.23
N CYS A 237 -24.29 1.56 24.32
CA CYS A 237 -24.25 1.97 22.91
C CYS A 237 -24.91 3.34 22.67
N ILE A 238 -24.11 4.34 22.30
CA ILE A 238 -24.58 5.69 21.92
C ILE A 238 -25.12 5.78 20.47
N LEU A 239 -25.33 4.65 19.80
CA LEU A 239 -25.79 4.57 18.39
C LEU A 239 -24.96 5.45 17.42
N CYS A 240 -23.65 5.53 17.66
CA CYS A 240 -22.74 6.36 16.85
C CYS A 240 -22.47 5.82 15.44
N GLY A 241 -22.86 4.57 15.16
CA GLY A 241 -22.66 3.93 13.86
C GLY A 241 -21.19 3.73 13.45
N ARG A 242 -20.21 3.86 14.37
CA ARG A 242 -18.80 3.59 14.02
C ARG A 242 -18.56 2.11 13.76
N CYS A 243 -19.15 1.22 14.57
CA CYS A 243 -19.08 -0.23 14.36
C CYS A 243 -19.66 -0.67 13.01
N GLN A 244 -20.82 -0.13 12.62
CA GLN A 244 -21.45 -0.37 11.33
C GLN A 244 -20.54 0.06 10.18
N ARG A 245 -19.98 1.27 10.24
CA ARG A 245 -19.09 1.78 9.18
C ARG A 245 -17.77 1.02 9.13
N GLY A 246 -17.22 0.62 10.29
CA GLY A 246 -16.08 -0.28 10.38
C GLY A 246 -16.35 -1.63 9.68
N CYS A 247 -17.49 -2.25 10.00
CA CYS A 247 -17.89 -3.52 9.42
C CYS A 247 -18.12 -3.44 7.90
N ASN A 248 -18.82 -2.39 7.44
CA ASN A 248 -19.33 -2.33 6.08
C ASN A 248 -18.35 -1.64 5.11
N TRP A 249 -17.65 -0.59 5.55
CA TRP A 249 -16.77 0.22 4.68
C TRP A 249 -15.27 0.00 4.93
N VAL A 250 -14.87 -0.51 6.09
CA VAL A 250 -13.45 -0.82 6.37
C VAL A 250 -13.16 -2.29 6.09
N LYS A 251 -14.05 -3.20 6.50
CA LYS A 251 -13.86 -4.65 6.35
C LYS A 251 -14.73 -5.30 5.29
N HIS A 252 -15.71 -4.58 4.72
CA HIS A 252 -16.62 -5.10 3.69
C HIS A 252 -17.35 -6.40 4.08
N ASN A 253 -17.69 -6.55 5.37
CA ASN A 253 -18.41 -7.73 5.85
C ASN A 253 -19.93 -7.55 5.85
N GLU A 254 -20.42 -6.31 5.94
CA GLU A 254 -21.86 -5.96 5.86
C GLU A 254 -22.80 -6.57 6.93
N VAL A 255 -22.26 -7.06 8.05
CA VAL A 255 -23.01 -7.77 9.11
C VAL A 255 -23.82 -6.85 10.04
N ILE A 256 -23.35 -5.63 10.29
CA ILE A 256 -23.91 -4.78 11.37
C ILE A 256 -24.93 -3.79 10.81
N GLY A 257 -26.13 -3.79 11.41
CA GLY A 257 -27.22 -2.85 11.14
C GLY A 257 -27.80 -2.21 12.40
N ARG A 258 -29.05 -1.77 12.31
CA ARG A 258 -29.85 -1.27 13.44
C ARG A 258 -31.20 -1.97 13.47
N SER A 259 -31.68 -2.28 14.66
CA SER A 259 -33.00 -2.85 14.92
C SER A 259 -33.71 -2.07 16.03
N GLY A 260 -35.02 -2.22 16.13
CA GLY A 260 -35.86 -1.57 17.15
C GLY A 260 -36.38 -0.18 16.78
N LYS A 261 -37.14 0.43 17.72
CA LYS A 261 -37.73 1.77 17.59
C LYS A 261 -37.62 2.54 18.91
N GLY A 262 -37.48 3.86 18.83
CA GLY A 262 -37.39 4.73 20.02
C GLY A 262 -36.25 4.30 20.95
N TYR A 263 -36.54 4.19 22.24
CA TYR A 263 -35.56 3.76 23.26
C TYR A 263 -35.06 2.32 23.12
N GLN A 264 -35.77 1.46 22.37
CA GLN A 264 -35.34 0.09 22.09
C GLN A 264 -34.40 -0.02 20.88
N THR A 265 -34.05 1.10 20.23
CA THR A 265 -33.13 1.10 19.09
C THR A 265 -31.75 0.60 19.55
N ARG A 266 -31.24 -0.43 18.88
CA ARG A 266 -29.91 -1.02 19.15
C ARG A 266 -29.20 -1.35 17.85
N ILE A 267 -27.91 -1.62 17.94
CA ILE A 267 -27.19 -2.29 16.85
C ILE A 267 -27.66 -3.73 16.75
N ALA A 268 -27.68 -4.26 15.53
CA ALA A 268 -28.14 -5.61 15.22
C ALA A 268 -27.14 -6.31 14.30
N PHE A 269 -27.10 -7.64 14.31
CA PHE A 269 -26.26 -8.45 13.43
C PHE A 269 -27.17 -9.24 12.47
N ASP A 270 -26.87 -9.24 11.17
CA ASP A 270 -27.72 -9.80 10.11
C ASP A 270 -29.20 -9.42 10.30
N LEU A 271 -30.05 -10.40 10.65
CA LEU A 271 -31.49 -10.22 10.89
C LEU A 271 -31.82 -10.07 12.38
N ASP A 272 -30.98 -9.34 13.12
CA ASP A 272 -31.05 -9.18 14.60
C ASP A 272 -30.75 -10.48 15.37
N ASP A 273 -29.89 -11.32 14.77
CA ASP A 273 -29.35 -12.52 15.41
C ASP A 273 -28.29 -12.14 16.48
N PRO A 274 -28.07 -12.98 17.50
CA PRO A 274 -26.90 -12.85 18.37
C PRO A 274 -25.60 -12.89 17.55
N MET A 275 -24.60 -12.09 17.91
CA MET A 275 -23.35 -11.92 17.18
C MET A 275 -22.69 -13.27 16.88
N GLY A 276 -22.62 -14.17 17.85
CA GLY A 276 -22.00 -15.50 17.71
C GLY A 276 -22.73 -16.44 16.74
N HIS A 277 -23.97 -16.12 16.38
CA HIS A 277 -24.80 -16.89 15.45
C HIS A 277 -25.01 -16.19 14.10
N SER A 278 -24.50 -14.96 13.95
CA SER A 278 -24.54 -14.22 12.68
C SER A 278 -23.35 -14.60 11.76
N SER A 279 -23.32 -14.00 10.57
CA SER A 279 -22.24 -14.07 9.58
C SER A 279 -20.93 -13.40 10.02
N CYS A 280 -20.84 -12.94 11.27
CA CYS A 280 -19.67 -12.28 11.83
C CYS A 280 -18.41 -13.16 11.80
N VAL A 281 -17.40 -12.73 11.06
CA VAL A 281 -16.08 -13.38 10.97
C VAL A 281 -15.15 -13.08 12.16
N SER A 282 -15.63 -12.38 13.18
CA SER A 282 -14.85 -12.02 14.39
C SER A 282 -13.55 -11.26 14.11
N CYS A 283 -13.54 -10.35 13.14
CA CYS A 283 -12.35 -9.56 12.77
C CYS A 283 -11.96 -8.47 13.80
N GLY A 284 -12.84 -8.13 14.74
CA GLY A 284 -12.57 -7.18 15.84
C GLY A 284 -12.70 -5.69 15.50
N GLU A 285 -12.86 -5.31 14.23
CA GLU A 285 -12.94 -3.89 13.81
C GLU A 285 -14.05 -3.11 14.53
N CYS A 286 -15.21 -3.73 14.73
CA CYS A 286 -16.35 -3.11 15.41
C CYS A 286 -16.03 -2.72 16.86
N ALA A 287 -15.30 -3.57 17.58
CA ALA A 287 -14.87 -3.31 18.96
C ALA A 287 -13.79 -2.23 19.01
N VAL A 288 -12.78 -2.30 18.13
CA VAL A 288 -11.72 -1.26 18.01
C VAL A 288 -12.30 0.12 17.70
N SER A 289 -13.32 0.16 16.84
CA SER A 289 -13.97 1.40 16.43
C SER A 289 -15.01 1.92 17.45
N CYS A 290 -15.36 1.17 18.49
CA CYS A 290 -16.39 1.57 19.45
C CYS A 290 -15.87 2.64 20.42
N PRO A 291 -16.49 3.84 20.48
CA PRO A 291 -16.05 4.92 21.38
C PRO A 291 -16.47 4.74 22.85
N THR A 292 -17.26 3.71 23.16
CA THR A 292 -17.76 3.41 24.52
C THR A 292 -17.46 1.95 24.87
N GLY A 293 -18.00 1.44 25.98
CA GLY A 293 -17.92 0.03 26.37
C GLY A 293 -18.93 -0.90 25.70
N ALA A 294 -19.64 -0.45 24.65
CA ALA A 294 -20.70 -1.26 24.03
C ALA A 294 -20.22 -2.51 23.29
N LEU A 295 -18.95 -2.53 22.87
CA LEU A 295 -18.32 -3.63 22.14
C LEU A 295 -16.91 -3.77 22.70
N GLU A 296 -16.67 -4.83 23.46
CA GLU A 296 -15.42 -5.10 24.18
C GLU A 296 -14.89 -6.50 23.85
N PHE A 297 -13.57 -6.67 23.87
CA PHE A 297 -12.97 -7.99 23.78
C PHE A 297 -13.09 -8.70 25.12
N LYS A 298 -13.52 -9.97 25.10
CA LYS A 298 -13.68 -10.74 26.33
C LYS A 298 -12.32 -10.99 27.00
N PRO A 299 -12.21 -10.82 28.33
CA PRO A 299 -10.98 -11.14 29.07
C PRO A 299 -10.48 -12.56 28.82
N THR A 300 -11.39 -13.53 28.80
CA THR A 300 -11.07 -14.96 28.54
C THR A 300 -10.42 -15.19 27.18
N PHE A 301 -10.82 -14.42 26.15
CA PHE A 301 -10.21 -14.50 24.83
C PHE A 301 -8.77 -13.99 24.86
N ILE A 302 -8.54 -12.84 25.50
CA ILE A 302 -7.22 -12.21 25.62
C ILE A 302 -6.27 -13.12 26.41
N GLU A 303 -6.73 -13.65 27.54
CA GLU A 303 -5.95 -14.58 28.38
C GLU A 303 -5.55 -15.84 27.61
N THR A 304 -6.48 -16.41 26.85
CA THR A 304 -6.22 -17.61 26.03
C THR A 304 -5.19 -17.33 24.93
N GLN A 305 -5.26 -16.17 24.28
CA GLN A 305 -4.26 -15.76 23.29
C GLN A 305 -2.87 -15.61 23.90
N ILE A 306 -2.77 -14.93 25.05
CA ILE A 306 -1.50 -14.74 25.76
C ILE A 306 -0.90 -16.09 26.19
N ALA A 307 -1.73 -17.00 26.73
CA ALA A 307 -1.28 -18.32 27.15
C ALA A 307 -0.71 -19.13 25.98
N ARG A 308 -1.43 -19.19 24.85
CA ARG A 308 -0.97 -19.87 23.63
C ARG A 308 0.39 -19.35 23.16
N LEU A 309 0.57 -18.03 23.16
CA LEU A 309 1.79 -17.41 22.64
C LEU A 309 2.99 -17.57 23.60
N ARG A 310 2.76 -17.60 24.93
CA ARG A 310 3.80 -18.01 25.88
C ARG A 310 4.30 -19.43 25.61
N ASP A 311 3.40 -20.34 25.25
CA ASP A 311 3.77 -21.71 24.92
C ASP A 311 4.53 -21.80 23.58
N GLU A 312 4.20 -20.96 22.59
CA GLU A 312 4.94 -20.84 21.32
C GLU A 312 6.36 -20.29 21.57
N LEU A 313 6.52 -19.20 22.32
CA LEU A 313 7.83 -18.62 22.67
C LEU A 313 8.73 -19.62 23.40
N ARG A 314 8.17 -20.38 24.35
CA ARG A 314 8.88 -21.45 25.07
C ARG A 314 9.36 -22.57 24.16
N LYS A 315 8.56 -22.95 23.15
CA LYS A 315 8.93 -24.01 22.19
C LYS A 315 10.06 -23.57 21.26
N ASP A 316 10.07 -22.30 20.87
CA ASP A 316 11.07 -21.76 19.95
C ASP A 316 12.39 -21.37 20.65
N GLY A 317 12.48 -21.58 21.98
CA GLY A 317 13.66 -21.23 22.77
C GLY A 317 13.96 -19.73 22.80
N GLN A 318 12.95 -18.90 22.52
CA GLN A 318 13.07 -17.45 22.53
C GLN A 318 12.77 -16.92 23.93
N ASP A 319 13.75 -16.25 24.54
CA ASP A 319 13.59 -15.58 25.83
C ASP A 319 12.93 -14.20 25.59
N GLY A 320 11.77 -13.95 26.19
CA GLY A 320 11.05 -12.70 25.99
C GLY A 320 9.75 -12.56 26.80
N ASP A 321 9.46 -11.33 27.21
CA ASP A 321 8.29 -10.96 28.01
C ASP A 321 7.20 -10.37 27.09
N ILE A 322 5.99 -10.93 27.10
CA ILE A 322 4.85 -10.34 26.37
C ILE A 322 4.48 -8.99 27.00
N VAL A 323 4.40 -7.95 26.18
CA VAL A 323 4.10 -6.57 26.62
C VAL A 323 2.59 -6.30 26.48
N THR A 324 1.92 -5.93 27.56
CA THR A 324 0.46 -5.73 27.57
C THR A 324 0.03 -4.40 26.94
N ALA A 325 -1.26 -4.25 26.62
CA ALA A 325 -1.79 -2.99 26.10
C ALA A 325 -1.61 -1.81 27.07
N ASP A 326 -1.77 -2.05 28.37
CA ASP A 326 -1.56 -1.05 29.45
C ASP A 326 -0.11 -0.54 29.49
N GLU A 327 0.84 -1.43 29.20
CA GLU A 327 2.25 -1.05 29.12
C GLU A 327 2.56 -0.38 27.78
N LEU A 328 2.02 -0.89 26.68
CA LEU A 328 2.24 -0.35 25.35
C LEU A 328 1.80 1.10 25.24
N ILE A 329 0.63 1.46 25.76
CA ILE A 329 0.11 2.84 25.68
C ILE A 329 0.99 3.86 26.41
N GLY A 330 1.81 3.42 27.36
CA GLY A 330 2.79 4.26 28.05
C GLY A 330 3.98 4.66 27.17
N TYR A 331 4.25 3.91 26.10
CA TYR A 331 5.31 4.26 25.16
C TYR A 331 4.84 5.34 24.19
N PRO A 332 5.63 6.42 23.97
CA PRO A 332 5.29 7.49 23.04
C PRO A 332 4.92 6.97 21.64
N LEU A 333 5.63 5.95 21.15
CA LEU A 333 5.40 5.32 19.85
C LEU A 333 3.98 4.74 19.69
N PHE A 334 3.35 4.27 20.77
CA PHE A 334 2.05 3.61 20.74
C PHE A 334 0.91 4.48 21.29
N SER A 335 1.22 5.65 21.85
CA SER A 335 0.25 6.55 22.50
C SER A 335 -0.95 6.97 21.62
N GLY A 336 -0.78 6.99 20.30
CA GLY A 336 -1.86 7.28 19.34
C GLY A 336 -2.70 6.07 18.92
N ILE A 337 -2.30 4.85 19.27
CA ILE A 337 -2.97 3.62 18.83
C ILE A 337 -4.20 3.36 19.70
N PRO A 338 -5.37 3.00 19.11
CA PRO A 338 -6.53 2.64 19.90
C PRO A 338 -6.21 1.54 20.91
N TYR A 339 -6.54 1.76 22.18
CA TYR A 339 -6.25 0.81 23.27
C TYR A 339 -6.79 -0.59 22.94
N LYS A 340 -8.03 -0.69 22.45
CA LYS A 340 -8.66 -1.95 22.05
C LYS A 340 -7.92 -2.65 20.90
N PHE A 341 -7.28 -1.90 20.01
CA PHE A 341 -6.42 -2.50 18.99
C PHE A 341 -5.18 -3.13 19.62
N LEU A 342 -4.53 -2.43 20.56
CA LEU A 342 -3.39 -2.99 21.29
C LEU A 342 -3.80 -4.21 22.13
N GLN A 343 -5.00 -4.20 22.72
CA GLN A 343 -5.55 -5.32 23.48
C GLN A 343 -5.78 -6.55 22.59
N PHE A 344 -6.43 -6.37 21.44
CA PHE A 344 -6.63 -7.43 20.44
C PHE A 344 -5.31 -8.01 19.93
N ASN A 345 -4.27 -7.17 19.85
CA ASN A 345 -2.94 -7.53 19.38
C ASN A 345 -1.94 -7.65 20.54
N GLY A 346 -2.37 -7.83 21.79
CA GLY A 346 -1.50 -7.65 22.96
C GLY A 346 -0.34 -8.63 23.01
N ALA A 347 -0.47 -9.78 22.36
CA ALA A 347 0.59 -10.77 22.25
C ALA A 347 1.37 -10.68 20.91
N ALA A 348 1.23 -9.57 20.19
CA ALA A 348 1.97 -9.26 18.97
C ALA A 348 3.24 -8.43 19.24
N VAL A 349 3.51 -8.09 20.51
CA VAL A 349 4.71 -7.39 20.95
C VAL A 349 5.40 -8.17 22.07
N VAL A 350 6.68 -8.49 21.87
CA VAL A 350 7.51 -9.22 22.83
C VAL A 350 8.74 -8.38 23.17
N ARG A 351 8.95 -8.11 24.44
CA ARG A 351 10.17 -7.48 24.95
C ARG A 351 11.27 -8.51 25.00
N ARG A 352 12.41 -8.20 24.39
CA ARG A 352 13.63 -9.01 24.44
C ARG A 352 14.75 -8.23 25.11
N ARG A 353 15.39 -8.87 26.07
CA ARG A 353 16.62 -8.38 26.71
C ARG A 353 17.80 -9.10 26.07
N LEU A 354 18.81 -8.33 25.66
CA LEU A 354 19.96 -8.81 24.91
C LEU A 354 21.23 -8.44 25.66
N GLU A 355 22.17 -9.37 25.72
CA GLU A 355 23.52 -9.14 26.22
C GLU A 355 24.47 -8.71 25.09
N ALA A 356 25.61 -8.13 25.46
CA ALA A 356 26.62 -7.79 24.47
C ALA A 356 27.12 -9.04 23.72
N GLY A 357 27.05 -9.01 22.39
CA GLY A 357 27.38 -10.12 21.50
C GLY A 357 26.18 -10.93 21.01
N ASP A 358 24.98 -10.71 21.56
CA ASP A 358 23.77 -11.38 21.09
C ASP A 358 23.37 -10.92 19.69
N VAL A 359 22.95 -11.87 18.86
CA VAL A 359 22.53 -11.62 17.48
C VAL A 359 21.04 -11.42 17.46
N LEU A 360 20.60 -10.23 17.04
CA LEU A 360 19.20 -9.89 16.91
C LEU A 360 18.57 -10.52 15.65
N CYS A 361 19.27 -10.45 14.52
CA CYS A 361 18.92 -11.12 13.28
C CYS A 361 20.16 -11.30 12.39
N ARG A 362 20.12 -12.26 11.45
CA ARG A 362 21.20 -12.49 10.48
C ARG A 362 20.73 -12.13 9.08
N GLU A 363 21.65 -11.63 8.28
CA GLU A 363 21.42 -11.45 6.84
C GLU A 363 20.97 -12.76 6.19
N GLY A 364 19.99 -12.69 5.30
CA GLY A 364 19.41 -13.86 4.65
C GLY A 364 18.27 -14.53 5.45
N ASP A 365 18.15 -14.25 6.76
CA ASP A 365 17.06 -14.82 7.56
C ASP A 365 15.71 -14.32 7.06
N TYR A 366 14.72 -15.20 7.00
CA TYR A 366 13.33 -14.80 6.81
C TYR A 366 12.72 -14.46 8.17
N GLY A 367 12.03 -13.33 8.26
CA GLY A 367 11.36 -12.90 9.48
C GLY A 367 10.03 -12.21 9.18
N SER A 368 9.10 -12.29 10.11
CA SER A 368 7.80 -11.59 10.04
C SER A 368 7.62 -10.55 11.14
N THR A 369 8.73 -10.15 11.76
CA THR A 369 8.80 -9.22 12.89
C THR A 369 9.77 -8.07 12.60
N ALA A 370 9.53 -6.93 13.22
CA ALA A 370 10.46 -5.81 13.28
C ALA A 370 10.85 -5.57 14.75
N PHE A 371 11.95 -4.85 14.98
CA PHE A 371 12.49 -4.61 16.31
C PHE A 371 12.50 -3.12 16.59
N VAL A 372 11.80 -2.68 17.64
CA VAL A 372 11.87 -1.31 18.13
C VAL A 372 12.95 -1.24 19.20
N ILE A 373 13.94 -0.37 19.03
CA ILE A 373 15.04 -0.23 19.99
C ILE A 373 14.56 0.64 21.17
N MET A 374 14.55 0.07 22.37
CA MET A 374 14.20 0.79 23.60
C MET A 374 15.44 1.33 24.30
N ASP A 375 16.46 0.49 24.41
CA ASP A 375 17.80 0.84 24.89
C ASP A 375 18.81 -0.13 24.27
N GLY A 376 20.09 0.23 24.29
CA GLY A 376 21.17 -0.57 23.71
C GLY A 376 21.84 0.11 22.53
N GLU A 377 22.87 -0.56 22.03
CA GLU A 377 23.63 -0.17 20.86
C GLU A 377 23.85 -1.43 20.04
N PHE A 378 23.63 -1.30 18.73
CA PHE A 378 23.56 -2.41 17.80
C PHE A 378 24.46 -2.12 16.61
N GLU A 379 25.40 -3.01 16.31
CA GLU A 379 26.23 -2.94 15.12
C GLU A 379 25.51 -3.66 13.97
N VAL A 380 25.36 -2.96 12.84
CA VAL A 380 24.75 -3.48 11.60
C VAL A 380 25.83 -3.68 10.55
N PHE A 381 25.93 -4.88 9.97
CA PHE A 381 26.90 -5.16 8.91
C PHE A 381 26.40 -6.19 7.88
N LEU A 382 26.98 -6.10 6.68
CA LEU A 382 26.76 -7.02 5.55
C LEU A 382 27.84 -8.10 5.55
N SER A 383 27.44 -9.35 5.36
CA SER A 383 28.29 -10.55 5.41
C SER A 383 29.33 -10.58 4.28
N GLY A 384 29.15 -9.75 3.24
CA GLY A 384 30.11 -9.58 2.14
C GLY A 384 31.45 -8.95 2.53
N THR A 385 31.59 -8.34 3.72
CA THR A 385 32.77 -7.53 4.06
C THR A 385 33.58 -7.99 5.28
N ARG A 386 33.23 -9.09 5.95
CA ARG A 386 34.13 -9.74 6.91
C ARG A 386 34.09 -11.26 6.78
N GLY A 387 35.15 -11.81 6.19
CA GLY A 387 35.44 -13.22 6.26
C GLY A 387 35.37 -13.73 7.70
N ALA A 388 34.78 -14.91 7.85
CA ALA A 388 34.85 -15.78 9.01
C ALA A 388 34.74 -15.04 10.36
N VAL A 389 33.55 -15.12 10.96
CA VAL A 389 33.45 -15.13 12.43
C VAL A 389 34.44 -16.19 12.91
N ARG A 390 35.59 -15.72 13.42
CA ARG A 390 36.64 -16.55 14.00
C ARG A 390 36.03 -17.32 15.16
N ASN A 391 35.74 -18.60 14.95
CA ASN A 391 35.71 -19.54 16.05
C ASN A 391 37.10 -19.58 16.70
N ARG A 392 37.12 -19.57 18.03
CA ARG A 392 38.29 -19.64 18.92
C ARG A 392 39.42 -20.53 18.40
N PRO A 393 40.71 -20.18 18.61
CA PRO A 393 41.81 -21.09 18.33
C PRO A 393 41.87 -22.20 19.39
N ALA A 394 41.82 -23.45 18.96
CA ALA A 394 42.43 -24.54 19.72
C ALA A 394 43.95 -24.47 19.49
N GLY A 395 44.72 -24.27 20.56
CA GLY A 395 46.19 -24.28 20.51
C GLY A 395 46.74 -25.67 20.17
N GLY A 396 47.80 -25.74 19.36
CA GLY A 396 48.42 -27.03 19.01
C GLY A 396 49.54 -27.02 17.97
N PHE A 397 50.69 -26.46 18.34
CA PHE A 397 52.10 -26.84 18.07
C PHE A 397 52.71 -27.21 16.69
N PHE A 398 52.01 -27.31 15.55
CA PHE A 398 52.69 -27.63 14.26
C PHE A 398 52.32 -26.68 13.11
N GLY A 399 52.82 -25.44 13.19
CA GLY A 399 52.64 -24.41 12.15
C GLY A 399 53.99 -23.86 11.67
N TRP A 400 54.83 -24.69 11.06
CA TRP A 400 56.04 -24.23 10.36
C TRP A 400 56.37 -25.19 9.20
N LEU A 401 55.76 -24.97 8.03
CA LEU A 401 56.35 -25.23 6.70
C LEU A 401 55.33 -25.01 5.57
N GLY A 402 55.55 -23.93 4.79
CA GLY A 402 55.14 -23.77 3.39
C GLY A 402 53.64 -23.57 3.11
N GLY A 403 53.20 -22.65 2.27
CA GLY A 403 53.85 -21.78 1.30
C GLY A 403 52.75 -21.22 0.40
N LEU A 404 52.84 -19.94 0.08
CA LEU A 404 51.94 -19.23 -0.84
C LEU A 404 51.79 -19.97 -2.18
N LYS A 405 50.54 -20.17 -2.61
CA LYS A 405 50.16 -20.10 -4.03
C LYS A 405 48.70 -19.65 -4.17
N THR A 406 48.61 -18.42 -4.63
CA THR A 406 47.49 -17.74 -5.29
C THR A 406 46.77 -18.62 -6.30
N VAL A 407 45.43 -18.67 -6.22
CA VAL A 407 44.54 -18.89 -7.36
C VAL A 407 43.51 -17.76 -7.32
N ALA A 408 43.89 -16.64 -7.90
CA ALA A 408 42.97 -15.66 -8.42
C ALA A 408 42.78 -16.03 -9.90
N GLU A 409 41.65 -16.63 -10.26
CA GLU A 409 41.17 -16.58 -11.64
C GLU A 409 39.66 -16.77 -11.74
N LYS A 410 39.01 -15.65 -12.10
CA LYS A 410 37.86 -15.51 -13.01
C LYS A 410 36.60 -16.35 -12.77
N VAL A 411 35.67 -15.74 -12.04
CA VAL A 411 34.26 -15.70 -12.47
C VAL A 411 33.90 -14.21 -12.61
N GLY A 412 33.80 -13.77 -13.86
CA GLY A 412 33.33 -12.43 -14.20
C GLY A 412 31.80 -12.45 -14.23
N GLY A 413 31.20 -11.69 -13.33
CA GLY A 413 29.78 -11.36 -13.32
C GLY A 413 29.61 -10.12 -12.45
N LYS A 414 29.51 -8.95 -13.08
CA LYS A 414 29.18 -7.70 -12.39
C LYS A 414 27.67 -7.57 -12.33
N ALA A 415 27.06 -8.10 -11.28
CA ALA A 415 25.81 -7.61 -10.74
C ALA A 415 25.89 -7.82 -9.22
N LYS A 416 26.29 -6.76 -8.51
CA LYS A 416 26.27 -6.76 -7.04
C LYS A 416 24.84 -6.42 -6.63
N LEU A 417 24.24 -7.24 -5.78
CA LEU A 417 22.99 -6.96 -5.04
C LEU A 417 23.12 -5.78 -4.05
N ALA A 418 24.17 -4.96 -4.18
CA ALA A 418 24.52 -3.86 -3.29
C ALA A 418 23.95 -2.50 -3.75
N ASP A 419 23.37 -2.42 -4.95
CA ASP A 419 22.91 -1.15 -5.53
C ASP A 419 21.42 -0.84 -5.27
N VAL A 420 20.71 -1.68 -4.52
CA VAL A 420 19.30 -1.46 -4.17
C VAL A 420 19.16 -1.19 -2.67
N GLY A 421 19.13 0.09 -2.31
CA GLY A 421 18.64 0.56 -1.00
C GLY A 421 19.65 0.66 0.13
N ALA A 422 20.86 0.12 -0.01
CA ALA A 422 21.96 0.54 0.84
C ALA A 422 22.49 1.87 0.28
N ALA A 423 22.51 2.93 1.10
CA ALA A 423 23.54 3.95 0.90
C ALA A 423 24.86 3.20 0.66
N ALA A 424 25.67 3.60 -0.33
CA ALA A 424 26.92 2.95 -0.64
C ALA A 424 27.83 2.92 0.60
N LEU A 425 27.68 1.89 1.44
CA LEU A 425 28.44 1.72 2.66
C LEU A 425 29.82 1.28 2.22
N GLY A 426 30.82 2.11 2.49
CA GLY A 426 32.21 1.78 2.21
C GLY A 426 32.61 0.49 2.92
N GLU A 427 33.61 -0.21 2.38
CA GLU A 427 34.09 -1.54 2.83
C GLU A 427 34.50 -1.65 4.32
N ASN A 428 34.37 -0.60 5.13
CA ASN A 428 34.69 -0.55 6.56
C ASN A 428 33.74 0.31 7.42
N GLU A 429 32.58 0.72 6.93
CA GLU A 429 31.69 1.62 7.67
C GLU A 429 30.86 0.83 8.69
N ARG A 430 31.17 1.00 9.99
CA ARG A 430 30.43 0.38 11.10
C ARG A 430 29.18 1.23 11.35
N ILE A 431 28.03 0.74 10.92
CA ILE A 431 26.77 1.39 11.27
C ILE A 431 26.41 0.99 12.69
N ILE A 432 26.42 1.98 13.57
CA ILE A 432 25.94 1.84 14.93
C ILE A 432 24.52 2.38 14.99
N ARG A 433 23.59 1.56 15.48
CA ARG A 433 22.18 1.90 15.71
C ARG A 433 21.89 1.91 17.20
N ASN A 434 21.08 2.86 17.65
CA ASN A 434 20.66 2.94 19.05
C ASN A 434 19.19 3.39 19.14
N GLN A 435 18.74 3.75 20.34
CA GLN A 435 17.38 4.24 20.60
C GLN A 435 16.93 5.40 19.68
N ASP A 436 17.88 6.13 19.09
CA ASP A 436 17.60 7.21 18.16
C ASP A 436 17.23 6.73 16.75
N ASP A 437 17.46 5.47 16.38
CA ASP A 437 17.10 4.89 15.06
C ASP A 437 15.74 4.17 15.09
N VAL A 438 15.11 4.09 16.27
CA VAL A 438 13.79 3.58 16.66
C VAL A 438 13.40 2.18 16.15
N ILE A 439 13.54 1.83 14.88
CA ILE A 439 13.09 0.55 14.31
C ILE A 439 14.13 -0.11 13.39
N LEU A 440 14.23 -1.44 13.47
CA LEU A 440 15.04 -2.28 12.59
C LEU A 440 14.22 -3.44 12.02
N GLY A 441 14.50 -3.80 10.76
CA GLY A 441 13.92 -5.00 10.15
C GLY A 441 12.47 -4.84 9.71
N GLU A 442 11.99 -3.61 9.65
CA GLU A 442 10.71 -3.18 9.11
C GLU A 442 10.51 -3.65 7.67
N MET A 443 11.56 -3.61 6.84
CA MET A 443 11.50 -4.03 5.43
C MET A 443 11.16 -5.52 5.28
N THR A 444 11.86 -6.39 6.01
CA THR A 444 11.59 -7.84 6.04
C THR A 444 10.20 -8.12 6.58
N CYS A 445 9.81 -7.42 7.65
CA CYS A 445 8.50 -7.55 8.25
C CYS A 445 7.38 -7.23 7.24
N MET A 446 7.51 -6.15 6.47
CA MET A 446 6.49 -5.67 5.53
C MET A 446 6.49 -6.47 4.22
N ASN A 447 7.66 -6.63 3.61
CA ASN A 447 7.78 -7.06 2.21
C ASN A 447 8.13 -8.54 2.07
N ARG A 448 8.33 -9.26 3.19
CA ARG A 448 8.77 -10.67 3.25
C ARG A 448 10.13 -10.93 2.60
N TYR A 449 10.91 -9.88 2.31
CA TYR A 449 12.30 -10.02 1.90
C TYR A 449 13.14 -10.59 3.05
N PRO A 450 14.16 -11.40 2.74
CA PRO A 450 15.12 -11.81 3.76
C PRO A 450 15.79 -10.58 4.39
N ARG A 451 16.29 -10.72 5.61
CA ARG A 451 17.02 -9.65 6.31
C ARG A 451 18.19 -9.19 5.43
N SER A 452 18.27 -7.89 5.21
CA SER A 452 19.32 -7.29 4.37
C SER A 452 20.67 -7.19 5.06
N ALA A 453 20.73 -7.31 6.39
CA ALA A 453 21.96 -7.20 7.17
C ALA A 453 21.89 -8.04 8.45
N THR A 454 23.07 -8.33 9.02
CA THR A 454 23.20 -8.92 10.35
C THR A 454 23.25 -7.81 11.39
N VAL A 455 22.52 -7.99 12.50
CA VAL A 455 22.44 -7.02 13.60
C VAL A 455 22.88 -7.69 14.90
N VAL A 456 23.85 -7.09 15.60
CA VAL A 456 24.43 -7.63 16.84
C VAL A 456 24.46 -6.56 17.92
N ALA A 457 24.05 -6.90 19.14
CA ALA A 457 24.14 -5.99 20.28
C ALA A 457 25.61 -5.78 20.69
N THR A 458 26.07 -4.53 20.77
CA THR A 458 27.43 -4.18 21.24
C THR A 458 27.47 -3.89 22.74
N ARG A 459 26.34 -3.48 23.32
CA ARG A 459 26.10 -3.33 24.76
C ARG A 459 24.79 -4.01 25.15
N PRO A 460 24.59 -4.37 26.43
CA PRO A 460 23.29 -4.85 26.89
C PRO A 460 22.18 -3.86 26.52
N GLY A 461 21.06 -4.38 26.07
CA GLY A 461 19.98 -3.58 25.50
C GLY A 461 18.62 -4.26 25.57
N GLU A 462 17.58 -3.47 25.33
CA GLU A 462 16.19 -3.91 25.30
C GLU A 462 15.54 -3.52 23.98
N VAL A 463 14.85 -4.47 23.35
CA VAL A 463 14.10 -4.25 22.11
C VAL A 463 12.67 -4.78 22.24
N LEU A 464 11.72 -4.12 21.60
CA LEU A 464 10.38 -4.65 21.40
C LEU A 464 10.31 -5.31 20.02
N GLU A 465 10.20 -6.63 19.99
CA GLU A 465 9.90 -7.38 18.78
C GLU A 465 8.40 -7.28 18.48
N ILE A 466 8.06 -6.60 17.37
CA ILE A 466 6.68 -6.33 16.95
C ILE A 466 6.33 -7.12 15.69
N LYS A 467 5.13 -7.70 15.65
CA LYS A 467 4.59 -8.36 14.44
C LYS A 467 4.05 -7.35 13.42
N ARG A 468 3.92 -7.81 12.17
CA ARG A 468 3.48 -7.01 11.00
C ARG A 468 2.20 -6.21 11.22
N ASN A 469 1.17 -6.79 11.83
CA ASN A 469 -0.10 -6.13 12.14
C ASN A 469 0.10 -4.87 13.02
N VAL A 470 0.98 -4.94 14.01
CA VAL A 470 1.32 -3.80 14.87
C VAL A 470 2.14 -2.79 14.09
N LEU A 471 3.13 -3.24 13.32
CA LEU A 471 3.94 -2.36 12.46
C LEU A 471 3.08 -1.57 11.45
N TYR A 472 2.14 -2.23 10.76
CA TYR A 472 1.19 -1.56 9.86
C TYR A 472 0.39 -0.48 10.59
N MET A 473 -0.05 -0.76 11.82
CA MET A 473 -0.80 0.21 12.59
C MET A 473 0.07 1.40 13.00
N LEU A 474 1.32 1.17 13.40
CA LEU A 474 2.28 2.23 13.68
C LEU A 474 2.57 3.08 12.43
N GLN A 475 2.70 2.45 11.26
CA GLN A 475 2.89 3.18 10.01
C GLN A 475 1.63 3.89 9.51
N ARG A 476 0.43 3.51 9.96
CA ARG A 476 -0.84 4.15 9.56
C ARG A 476 -1.31 5.23 10.53
N ASN A 477 -0.98 5.09 11.80
CA ASN A 477 -1.29 6.08 12.80
C ASN A 477 -0.39 7.31 12.63
N SER A 478 -0.99 8.49 12.60
CA SER A 478 -0.24 9.73 12.39
C SER A 478 0.81 9.96 13.48
N VAL A 479 0.53 9.65 14.76
CA VAL A 479 1.46 9.84 15.90
C VAL A 479 2.68 8.96 15.73
N SER A 480 2.42 7.67 15.60
CA SER A 480 3.44 6.65 15.47
C SER A 480 4.27 6.86 14.20
N ARG A 481 3.63 7.14 13.06
CA ARG A 481 4.29 7.44 11.79
C ARG A 481 5.23 8.63 11.95
N GLN A 482 4.80 9.72 12.57
CA GLN A 482 5.70 10.87 12.74
C GLN A 482 6.89 10.60 13.65
N ILE A 483 6.76 9.75 14.67
CA ILE A 483 7.89 9.36 15.51
C ILE A 483 8.89 8.54 14.70
N LEU A 484 8.41 7.56 13.93
CA LEU A 484 9.22 6.74 13.03
C LEU A 484 9.87 7.61 11.93
N ASP A 485 9.09 8.50 11.32
CA ASP A 485 9.52 9.37 10.23
C ASP A 485 10.47 10.47 10.70
N ARG A 486 10.27 11.08 11.88
CA ARG A 486 11.16 12.16 12.38
C ARG A 486 12.58 11.64 12.57
N VAL A 487 12.69 10.49 13.21
CA VAL A 487 13.97 9.78 13.42
C VAL A 487 14.63 9.44 12.10
N TYR A 488 13.84 8.97 11.12
CA TYR A 488 14.32 8.75 9.77
C TYR A 488 14.75 10.04 9.05
N ARG A 489 13.96 11.12 9.17
CA ARG A 489 14.15 12.44 8.52
C ARG A 489 15.39 13.17 9.03
N GLU A 490 15.65 13.14 10.35
CA GLU A 490 16.77 13.87 10.96
C GLU A 490 18.15 13.31 10.59
N ARG A 491 18.27 12.00 10.31
CA ARG A 491 19.58 11.34 10.13
C ARG A 491 19.78 10.64 8.78
N SER A 492 18.74 10.05 8.18
CA SER A 492 18.86 9.23 6.95
C SER A 492 18.44 9.98 5.67
N LEU A 493 17.42 10.84 5.77
CA LEU A 493 16.80 11.42 4.59
C LEU A 493 17.71 12.42 3.85
N ARG A 494 18.59 13.17 4.54
CA ARG A 494 19.48 14.15 3.87
C ARG A 494 20.45 13.50 2.89
N GLY A 495 21.08 12.39 3.28
CA GLY A 495 22.00 11.64 2.41
C GLY A 495 21.28 10.98 1.24
N GLN A 496 20.11 10.41 1.50
CA GLN A 496 19.28 9.77 0.47
C GLN A 496 18.70 10.78 -0.52
N LEU A 497 18.20 11.93 -0.05
CA LEU A 497 17.70 13.01 -0.90
C LEU A 497 18.82 13.53 -1.81
N SER A 498 20.03 13.75 -1.28
CA SER A 498 21.15 14.19 -2.12
C SER A 498 21.58 13.17 -3.18
N GLY A 499 21.25 11.89 -2.98
CA GLY A 499 21.52 10.80 -3.91
C GLY A 499 20.42 10.58 -4.96
N LEU A 500 19.33 11.35 -4.94
CA LEU A 500 18.23 11.15 -5.88
C LEU A 500 18.67 11.43 -7.32
N PRO A 501 18.28 10.58 -8.30
CA PRO A 501 18.64 10.78 -9.70
C PRO A 501 18.22 12.13 -10.29
N ILE A 502 17.13 12.73 -9.79
CA ILE A 502 16.70 14.08 -10.20
C ILE A 502 17.78 15.15 -9.94
N PHE A 503 18.68 14.97 -8.97
CA PHE A 503 19.75 15.93 -8.68
C PHE A 503 21.08 15.64 -9.36
N ARG A 504 21.12 14.69 -10.32
CA ARG A 504 22.35 14.36 -11.04
C ARG A 504 22.98 15.55 -11.76
N SER A 505 22.17 16.51 -12.22
CA SER A 505 22.64 17.72 -12.90
C SER A 505 23.18 18.81 -11.97
N LEU A 506 22.97 18.70 -10.66
CA LEU A 506 23.41 19.69 -9.68
C LEU A 506 24.86 19.46 -9.22
N SER A 507 25.50 20.55 -8.80
CA SER A 507 26.76 20.48 -8.04
C SER A 507 26.54 19.81 -6.68
N ASP A 508 27.56 19.22 -6.07
CA ASP A 508 27.40 18.57 -4.76
C ASP A 508 26.96 19.55 -3.66
N GLU A 509 27.32 20.83 -3.78
CA GLU A 509 26.85 21.89 -2.89
C GLU A 509 25.34 22.15 -3.09
N ASP A 510 24.88 22.23 -4.33
CA ASP A 510 23.48 22.50 -4.64
C ASP A 510 22.59 21.28 -4.39
N LYS A 511 23.11 20.04 -4.56
CA LYS A 511 22.46 18.81 -4.08
C LYS A 511 22.16 18.88 -2.59
N LEU A 512 23.11 19.35 -1.78
CA LEU A 512 22.92 19.49 -0.34
C LEU A 512 21.90 20.57 0.00
N LYS A 513 21.86 21.69 -0.74
CA LYS A 513 20.85 22.74 -0.57
C LYS A 513 19.45 22.26 -0.99
N ALA A 514 19.32 21.59 -2.13
CA ALA A 514 18.08 21.02 -2.62
C ALA A 514 17.54 19.93 -1.67
N ALA A 515 18.40 19.01 -1.23
CA ALA A 515 18.06 18.01 -0.23
C ALA A 515 17.63 18.64 1.11
N SER A 516 18.29 19.72 1.53
CA SER A 516 17.90 20.44 2.74
C SER A 516 16.56 21.17 2.60
N PHE A 517 16.24 21.67 1.40
CA PHE A 517 14.95 22.30 1.11
C PHE A 517 13.80 21.28 1.17
N LEU A 518 14.01 20.10 0.58
CA LEU A 518 12.97 19.05 0.54
C LEU A 518 12.83 18.26 1.85
N ARG A 519 13.80 18.33 2.77
CA ARG A 519 13.80 17.55 4.02
C ARG A 519 12.47 17.62 4.79
N ASP A 520 11.91 18.81 4.90
CA ASP A 520 10.69 19.05 5.70
C ASP A 520 9.42 19.09 4.82
N LYS A 521 9.57 18.97 3.50
CA LYS A 521 8.52 19.09 2.47
C LYS A 521 8.23 17.78 1.73
N ALA A 522 9.04 16.75 1.93
CA ALA A 522 8.85 15.42 1.35
C ALA A 522 8.15 14.48 2.34
N ASP A 523 7.15 13.76 1.85
CA ASP A 523 6.44 12.70 2.57
C ASP A 523 6.95 11.32 2.17
N LEU A 524 6.90 10.37 3.11
CA LEU A 524 7.06 8.95 2.81
C LEU A 524 5.68 8.32 2.69
N VAL A 525 5.41 7.71 1.54
CA VAL A 525 4.13 7.08 1.22
C VAL A 525 4.37 5.61 0.94
N SER A 526 3.60 4.74 1.59
CA SER A 526 3.58 3.31 1.29
C SER A 526 2.33 2.97 0.49
N VAL A 527 2.51 2.15 -0.55
CA VAL A 527 1.48 1.76 -1.51
C VAL A 527 1.46 0.23 -1.57
N ASP A 528 0.30 -0.37 -1.42
CA ASP A 528 0.11 -1.81 -1.41
C ASP A 528 0.09 -2.39 -2.85
N PRO A 529 0.45 -3.68 -3.06
CA PRO A 529 0.43 -4.30 -4.39
C PRO A 529 -0.91 -4.15 -5.09
N GLY A 530 -0.89 -3.78 -6.36
CA GLY A 530 -2.08 -3.55 -7.19
C GLY A 530 -2.76 -2.20 -6.96
N GLN A 531 -2.39 -1.46 -5.91
CA GLN A 531 -2.97 -0.14 -5.64
C GLN A 531 -2.50 0.88 -6.69
N THR A 532 -3.45 1.61 -7.25
CA THR A 532 -3.16 2.71 -8.18
C THR A 532 -2.68 3.94 -7.41
N ILE A 533 -1.53 4.49 -7.81
CA ILE A 533 -0.92 5.69 -7.24
C ILE A 533 -1.61 6.94 -7.81
N PHE A 534 -1.78 6.98 -9.13
CA PHE A 534 -2.63 7.93 -9.86
C PHE A 534 -3.04 7.33 -11.20
N ARG A 535 -4.18 7.79 -11.75
CA ARG A 535 -4.69 7.39 -13.07
C ARG A 535 -4.32 8.40 -14.14
N GLN A 536 -4.27 7.93 -15.38
CA GLN A 536 -4.24 8.80 -16.55
C GLN A 536 -5.44 9.76 -16.51
N GLY A 537 -5.21 11.04 -16.81
CA GLY A 537 -6.23 12.08 -16.76
C GLY A 537 -6.40 12.76 -15.40
N ASP A 538 -5.93 12.16 -14.30
CA ASP A 538 -5.96 12.79 -12.98
C ASP A 538 -5.21 14.14 -12.99
N LEU A 539 -5.55 15.03 -12.05
CA LEU A 539 -4.78 16.25 -11.84
C LEU A 539 -3.37 15.92 -11.31
N ALA A 540 -2.38 16.62 -11.85
CA ALA A 540 -1.00 16.49 -11.43
C ALA A 540 -0.74 17.31 -10.16
N ASP A 541 -0.75 16.62 -9.03
CA ASP A 541 -0.70 17.20 -7.68
C ASP A 541 0.62 16.94 -6.95
N HIS A 542 1.33 15.86 -7.28
CA HIS A 542 2.59 15.45 -6.62
C HIS A 542 3.62 14.88 -7.61
N TYR A 543 4.89 14.99 -7.24
CA TYR A 543 6.00 14.25 -7.85
C TYR A 543 6.42 13.09 -6.93
N TYR A 544 6.76 11.95 -7.51
CA TYR A 544 7.07 10.73 -6.75
C TYR A 544 8.46 10.20 -7.12
N VAL A 545 9.15 9.65 -6.12
CA VAL A 545 10.41 8.91 -6.33
C VAL A 545 10.33 7.57 -5.62
N ILE A 546 10.65 6.50 -6.32
CA ILE A 546 10.56 5.14 -5.79
C ILE A 546 11.75 4.89 -4.86
N ARG A 547 11.48 4.64 -3.59
CA ARG A 547 12.49 4.21 -2.61
C ARG A 547 12.65 2.69 -2.65
N LEU A 548 11.54 1.98 -2.73
CA LEU A 548 11.48 0.53 -2.70
C LEU A 548 10.29 0.05 -3.53
N GLY A 549 10.42 -1.14 -4.10
CA GLY A 549 9.37 -1.79 -4.88
C GLY A 549 9.35 -1.34 -6.35
N PHE A 550 8.34 -1.80 -7.07
CA PHE A 550 8.17 -1.57 -8.51
C PHE A 550 6.80 -0.98 -8.82
N VAL A 551 6.80 0.00 -9.73
CA VAL A 551 5.59 0.67 -10.22
C VAL A 551 5.42 0.35 -11.71
N LYS A 552 4.22 -0.07 -12.08
CA LYS A 552 3.76 -0.20 -13.47
C LYS A 552 3.22 1.13 -13.96
N ILE A 553 3.72 1.61 -15.09
CA ILE A 553 3.18 2.76 -15.84
C ILE A 553 2.43 2.22 -17.05
N SER A 554 1.17 2.60 -17.19
CA SER A 554 0.31 2.15 -18.28
C SER A 554 -0.59 3.26 -18.79
N GLN A 555 -0.92 3.20 -20.08
CA GLN A 555 -1.85 4.10 -20.74
C GLN A 555 -3.08 3.32 -21.21
N GLU A 556 -4.25 3.91 -21.08
CA GLU A 556 -5.48 3.37 -21.63
C GLU A 556 -5.65 3.83 -23.09
N ASP A 557 -5.90 2.88 -23.99
CA ASP A 557 -6.21 3.11 -25.40
C ASP A 557 -7.49 2.32 -25.76
N GLY A 558 -8.65 2.98 -25.64
CA GLY A 558 -9.96 2.34 -25.78
C GLY A 558 -10.23 1.33 -24.65
N LEU A 559 -10.49 0.07 -25.00
CA LEU A 559 -10.69 -1.03 -24.04
C LEU A 559 -9.37 -1.72 -23.62
N ALA A 560 -8.24 -1.37 -24.24
CA ALA A 560 -6.96 -2.01 -24.01
C ALA A 560 -6.06 -1.19 -23.07
N GLN A 561 -5.45 -1.86 -22.10
CA GLN A 561 -4.43 -1.27 -21.24
C GLN A 561 -3.03 -1.53 -21.83
N ARG A 562 -2.34 -0.48 -22.27
CA ARG A 562 -0.96 -0.56 -22.77
C ARG A 562 0.03 -0.26 -21.66
N VAL A 563 0.99 -1.15 -21.41
CA VAL A 563 2.06 -0.86 -20.47
C VAL A 563 3.16 -0.05 -21.16
N LEU A 564 3.53 1.08 -20.58
CA LEU A 564 4.60 1.96 -21.09
C LEU A 564 5.95 1.57 -20.50
N ASN A 565 6.01 1.40 -19.17
CA ASN A 565 7.26 1.14 -18.47
C ASN A 565 7.03 0.51 -17.09
N TYR A 566 8.08 -0.07 -16.53
CA TYR A 566 8.16 -0.46 -15.13
C TYR A 566 9.30 0.30 -14.47
N LEU A 567 9.00 0.99 -13.38
CA LEU A 567 9.98 1.76 -12.65
C LEU A 567 10.29 1.07 -11.32
N GLY A 568 11.59 0.91 -11.04
CA GLY A 568 12.08 0.41 -9.77
C GLY A 568 12.72 1.51 -8.91
N PRO A 569 13.36 1.15 -7.80
CA PRO A 569 13.98 2.11 -6.88
C PRO A 569 14.94 3.09 -7.56
N GLY A 570 14.93 4.35 -7.09
CA GLY A 570 15.69 5.47 -7.64
C GLY A 570 14.98 6.23 -8.76
N ASN A 571 14.00 5.63 -9.45
CA ASN A 571 13.31 6.33 -10.54
C ASN A 571 12.24 7.29 -10.01
N GLY A 572 12.15 8.45 -10.67
CA GLY A 572 11.09 9.44 -10.43
C GLY A 572 9.97 9.34 -11.46
N PHE A 573 8.75 9.72 -11.09
CA PHE A 573 7.61 9.74 -11.99
C PHE A 573 6.54 10.77 -11.57
N GLY A 574 5.71 11.15 -12.54
CA GLY A 574 4.60 12.10 -12.36
C GLY A 574 4.96 13.56 -12.68
N GLU A 575 6.20 13.83 -13.07
CA GLU A 575 6.73 15.16 -13.41
C GLU A 575 6.06 15.77 -14.64
N ILE A 576 5.69 14.98 -15.66
CA ILE A 576 5.14 15.49 -16.93
C ILE A 576 3.94 16.40 -16.70
N GLY A 577 2.98 15.96 -15.89
CA GLY A 577 1.78 16.74 -15.59
C GLY A 577 2.09 18.04 -14.86
N LEU A 578 3.05 18.03 -13.92
CA LEU A 578 3.49 19.23 -13.21
C LEU A 578 4.23 20.21 -14.13
N LEU A 579 5.18 19.70 -14.94
CA LEU A 579 6.00 20.49 -15.86
C LEU A 579 5.18 21.13 -16.97
N SER A 580 4.10 20.48 -17.42
CA SER A 580 3.21 21.02 -18.46
C SER A 580 2.54 22.34 -18.08
N THR A 581 2.54 22.71 -16.79
CA THR A 581 1.99 23.99 -16.29
C THR A 581 3.00 25.14 -16.28
N LEU A 582 4.29 24.89 -16.52
CA LEU A 582 5.39 25.87 -16.36
C LEU A 582 5.60 26.81 -17.56
N GLY A 583 4.61 26.95 -18.45
CA GLY A 583 4.56 28.02 -19.46
C GLY A 583 5.33 27.79 -20.77
N ASP A 584 5.89 26.60 -20.99
CA ASP A 584 6.45 26.21 -22.29
C ASP A 584 5.34 25.67 -23.22
N ARG A 585 5.50 25.79 -24.55
CA ARG A 585 4.49 25.41 -25.57
C ARG A 585 4.31 23.90 -25.72
N TRP A 586 3.94 23.20 -24.64
CA TRP A 586 3.67 21.75 -24.65
C TRP A 586 2.45 21.41 -25.51
N SER A 587 1.40 22.22 -25.43
CA SER A 587 0.15 22.04 -26.17
C SER A 587 0.25 22.26 -27.68
N GLU A 588 1.32 22.91 -28.17
CA GLU A 588 1.57 23.07 -29.60
C GLU A 588 2.32 21.88 -30.21
N GLU A 589 3.07 21.13 -29.38
CA GLU A 589 3.88 19.99 -29.83
C GLU A 589 3.13 18.65 -29.66
N PHE A 590 2.17 18.57 -28.75
CA PHE A 590 1.41 17.36 -28.43
C PHE A 590 -0.09 17.69 -28.31
N GLU A 591 -0.88 17.42 -29.36
CA GLU A 591 -2.31 17.79 -29.45
C GLU A 591 -3.19 17.16 -28.35
N ASP A 592 -2.85 15.96 -27.87
CA ASP A 592 -3.63 15.22 -26.87
C ASP A 592 -3.32 15.61 -25.41
N LEU A 593 -2.31 16.47 -25.17
CA LEU A 593 -1.81 16.75 -23.83
C LEU A 593 -2.59 17.89 -23.16
N ARG A 594 -3.45 17.55 -22.19
CA ARG A 594 -4.07 18.55 -21.31
C ARG A 594 -3.07 19.00 -20.22
N ALA A 595 -2.75 20.28 -20.19
CA ALA A 595 -1.85 20.85 -19.19
C ALA A 595 -2.36 20.59 -17.77
N GLY A 596 -1.45 20.21 -16.87
CA GLY A 596 -1.75 19.89 -15.47
C GLY A 596 -2.38 18.52 -15.23
N THR A 597 -2.41 17.63 -16.24
CA THR A 597 -3.00 16.28 -16.09
C THR A 597 -1.96 15.16 -16.20
N ARG A 598 -2.24 14.00 -15.61
CA ARG A 598 -1.42 12.79 -15.70
C ARG A 598 -1.55 12.17 -17.08
N THR A 599 -0.43 11.82 -17.71
CA THR A 599 -0.41 11.25 -19.07
C THR A 599 -0.58 9.72 -19.11
N ALA A 600 -0.41 9.07 -17.97
CA ALA A 600 -0.48 7.63 -17.79
C ALA A 600 -0.94 7.28 -16.37
N THR A 601 -1.48 6.07 -16.21
CA THR A 601 -1.81 5.44 -14.93
C THR A 601 -0.57 4.79 -14.34
N CYS A 602 -0.27 5.07 -13.06
CA CYS A 602 0.80 4.45 -12.30
C CYS A 602 0.22 3.59 -11.19
N ALA A 603 0.58 2.31 -11.14
CA ALA A 603 0.11 1.37 -10.12
C ALA A 603 1.25 0.56 -9.51
N ALA A 604 1.20 0.29 -8.21
CA ALA A 604 2.19 -0.53 -7.54
C ALA A 604 2.07 -2.00 -7.99
N LEU A 605 3.20 -2.63 -8.30
CA LEU A 605 3.27 -4.07 -8.58
C LEU A 605 3.51 -4.90 -7.32
N ASP A 606 4.25 -4.34 -6.37
CA ASP A 606 4.55 -4.93 -5.07
C ASP A 606 4.27 -3.92 -3.95
N HIS A 607 4.79 -4.16 -2.74
CA HIS A 607 4.77 -3.15 -1.70
C HIS A 607 5.78 -2.06 -2.06
N VAL A 608 5.27 -0.91 -2.49
CA VAL A 608 6.07 0.22 -2.93
C VAL A 608 6.18 1.24 -1.81
N GLU A 609 7.38 1.80 -1.64
CA GLU A 609 7.59 2.99 -0.83
C GLU A 609 8.07 4.12 -1.71
N LEU A 610 7.43 5.28 -1.55
CA LEU A 610 7.63 6.47 -2.35
C LEU A 610 8.06 7.63 -1.47
N ILE A 611 8.98 8.43 -1.99
CA ILE A 611 9.14 9.83 -1.57
C ILE A 611 8.15 10.63 -2.41
N ARG A 612 7.18 11.27 -1.76
CA ARG A 612 6.18 12.13 -2.39
C ARG A 612 6.50 13.59 -2.09
N ILE A 613 6.57 14.41 -3.11
CA ILE A 613 6.80 15.85 -3.03
C ILE A 613 5.57 16.56 -3.57
N ASP A 614 5.02 17.50 -2.81
CA ASP A 614 3.87 18.31 -3.23
C ASP A 614 4.20 19.10 -4.52
N GLY A 615 3.22 19.25 -5.40
CA GLY A 615 3.39 19.92 -6.68
C GLY A 615 3.82 21.38 -6.54
N ASP A 616 3.34 22.10 -5.53
CA ASP A 616 3.75 23.49 -5.26
C ASP A 616 5.21 23.53 -4.80
N ASP A 617 5.59 22.62 -3.90
CA ASP A 617 6.97 22.48 -3.43
C ASP A 617 7.94 22.04 -4.54
N PHE A 618 7.49 21.17 -5.45
CA PHE A 618 8.24 20.77 -6.64
C PHE A 618 8.47 21.95 -7.59
N ARG A 619 7.46 22.80 -7.81
CA ARG A 619 7.63 24.01 -8.64
C ARG A 619 8.58 25.02 -7.99
N GLU A 620 8.45 25.25 -6.69
CA GLU A 620 9.38 26.11 -5.93
C GLU A 620 10.82 25.57 -5.99
N LEU A 621 11.01 24.25 -5.95
CA LEU A 621 12.31 23.61 -6.15
C LEU A 621 12.92 23.97 -7.52
N LEU A 622 12.13 23.89 -8.59
CA LEU A 622 12.59 24.22 -9.95
C LEU A 622 12.87 25.71 -10.14
N GLU A 623 12.11 26.59 -9.47
CA GLU A 623 12.38 28.03 -9.47
C GLU A 623 13.69 28.36 -8.76
N ARG A 624 13.98 27.65 -7.67
CA ARG A 624 15.19 27.85 -6.87
C ARG A 624 16.45 27.24 -7.49
N PHE A 625 16.31 26.15 -8.24
CA PHE A 625 17.40 25.44 -8.91
C PHE A 625 17.07 25.25 -10.41
N PRO A 626 17.21 26.31 -11.25
CA PRO A 626 16.85 26.27 -12.66
C PRO A 626 17.59 25.19 -13.48
N GLU A 627 18.76 24.75 -13.01
CA GLU A 627 19.56 23.69 -13.62
C GLU A 627 18.85 22.32 -13.63
N LEU A 628 17.80 22.14 -12.82
CA LEU A 628 16.94 20.96 -12.84
C LEU A 628 15.89 21.01 -13.95
N ARG A 629 15.43 22.21 -14.33
CA ARG A 629 14.26 22.41 -15.18
C ARG A 629 14.49 21.88 -16.59
N ASP A 630 15.52 22.35 -17.28
CA ASP A 630 15.74 22.01 -18.69
C ASP A 630 16.00 20.52 -18.95
N PRO A 631 16.80 19.81 -18.12
CA PRO A 631 16.95 18.36 -18.25
C PRO A 631 15.64 17.59 -18.09
N LEU A 632 14.84 17.93 -17.07
CA LEU A 632 13.56 17.27 -16.80
C LEU A 632 12.54 17.50 -17.92
N ILE A 633 12.46 18.73 -18.45
CA ILE A 633 11.60 19.05 -19.59
C ILE A 633 12.02 18.23 -20.82
N ARG A 634 13.32 18.10 -21.07
CA ARG A 634 13.84 17.33 -22.21
C ARG A 634 13.50 15.84 -22.10
N GLU A 635 13.76 15.24 -20.94
CA GLU A 635 13.47 13.83 -20.67
C GLU A 635 11.96 13.53 -20.81
N ALA A 636 11.12 14.39 -20.23
CA ALA A 636 9.67 14.28 -20.37
C ALA A 636 9.20 14.36 -21.83
N LYS A 637 9.76 15.27 -22.64
CA LYS A 637 9.44 15.34 -24.08
C LYS A 637 9.90 14.11 -24.86
N GLU A 638 11.06 13.53 -24.53
CA GLU A 638 11.55 12.31 -25.16
C GLU A 638 10.63 11.11 -24.86
N ILE A 639 10.17 10.98 -23.62
CA ILE A 639 9.19 9.95 -23.22
C ILE A 639 7.90 10.09 -24.04
N LEU A 640 7.32 11.29 -24.12
CA LEU A 640 6.09 11.53 -24.88
C LEU A 640 6.23 11.19 -26.37
N ARG A 641 7.36 11.55 -27.01
CA ARG A 641 7.60 11.22 -28.43
C ARG A 641 7.70 9.71 -28.66
N ARG A 642 8.38 8.99 -27.75
CA ARG A 642 8.49 7.52 -27.81
C ARG A 642 7.11 6.88 -27.68
N ASP A 643 6.33 7.29 -26.69
CA ASP A 643 5.02 6.73 -26.41
C ASP A 643 4.04 6.92 -27.56
N ALA A 644 4.10 8.07 -28.24
CA ALA A 644 3.29 8.38 -29.43
C ALA A 644 3.68 7.52 -30.64
N ALA A 645 4.98 7.33 -30.89
CA ALA A 645 5.46 6.48 -31.99
C ALA A 645 5.03 5.02 -31.82
N ASP A 646 5.10 4.50 -30.59
CA ASP A 646 4.67 3.13 -30.28
C ASP A 646 3.15 2.95 -30.42
N ARG A 647 2.34 3.96 -30.09
CA ARG A 647 0.87 3.94 -30.27
C ARG A 647 0.49 3.82 -31.75
N HIS A 648 1.10 4.62 -32.62
CA HIS A 648 0.86 4.54 -34.06
C HIS A 648 1.20 3.18 -34.67
N ARG A 649 2.23 2.49 -34.15
CA ARG A 649 2.57 1.13 -34.58
C ARG A 649 1.48 0.12 -34.21
N LEU A 650 0.90 0.21 -33.02
CA LEU A 650 -0.12 -0.74 -32.53
C LEU A 650 -1.45 -0.60 -33.24
N GLN A 651 -1.91 0.62 -33.55
CA GLN A 651 -3.15 0.88 -34.29
C GLN A 651 -3.14 0.30 -35.72
N SER A 652 -1.98 -0.11 -36.23
CA SER A 652 -1.86 -0.74 -37.55
C SER A 652 -2.14 -2.25 -37.58
N LEU A 653 -2.29 -2.92 -36.42
CA LEU A 653 -2.50 -4.36 -36.30
C LEU A 653 -4.01 -4.69 -36.20
N LYS A 654 -4.55 -5.48 -37.15
CA LYS A 654 -6.00 -5.72 -37.36
C LYS A 654 -6.55 -7.08 -36.88
N SER A 655 -6.06 -7.67 -35.79
CA SER A 655 -6.58 -8.96 -35.33
C SER A 655 -6.70 -9.04 -33.80
N ASP A 656 -7.95 -9.04 -33.32
CA ASP A 656 -8.31 -9.00 -31.90
C ASP A 656 -7.74 -10.21 -31.12
N ASP A 657 -7.80 -11.42 -31.70
CA ASP A 657 -7.22 -12.64 -31.09
C ASP A 657 -5.69 -12.57 -30.90
N PHE A 658 -4.99 -11.80 -31.74
CA PHE A 658 -3.52 -11.65 -31.66
C PHE A 658 -3.11 -10.65 -30.57
N LEU A 659 -3.95 -9.65 -30.33
CA LEU A 659 -3.79 -8.61 -29.32
C LEU A 659 -4.16 -9.15 -27.93
N ASP A 660 -5.30 -9.83 -27.81
CA ASP A 660 -5.81 -10.40 -26.55
C ASP A 660 -4.87 -11.47 -25.97
N GLN A 661 -4.18 -12.22 -26.83
CA GLN A 661 -3.24 -13.27 -26.43
C GLN A 661 -1.79 -12.77 -26.19
N GLY A 662 -1.57 -11.45 -26.28
CA GLY A 662 -0.28 -10.80 -26.01
C GLY A 662 0.84 -11.20 -26.98
N LEU A 663 0.52 -11.73 -28.16
CA LEU A 663 1.51 -12.26 -29.10
C LEU A 663 2.33 -11.16 -29.78
N TYR A 664 1.78 -9.95 -29.89
CA TYR A 664 2.50 -8.78 -30.42
C TYR A 664 3.71 -8.38 -29.55
N LEU A 665 3.71 -8.69 -28.25
CA LEU A 665 4.83 -8.43 -27.33
C LEU A 665 5.92 -9.50 -27.40
N ALA A 666 5.67 -10.63 -28.08
CA ALA A 666 6.58 -11.76 -28.12
C ALA A 666 7.73 -11.52 -29.12
N GLN A 667 8.95 -11.55 -28.62
CA GLN A 667 10.15 -11.37 -29.43
C GLN A 667 10.72 -12.70 -29.96
N SER A 668 10.34 -13.83 -29.36
CA SER A 668 10.82 -15.15 -29.79
C SER A 668 9.81 -16.27 -29.48
N LEU A 669 8.81 -16.45 -30.35
CA LEU A 669 7.83 -17.54 -30.26
C LEU A 669 8.40 -18.84 -30.82
N LEU A 670 8.23 -19.96 -30.12
CA LEU A 670 8.42 -21.29 -30.70
C LEU A 670 7.15 -21.67 -31.47
N VAL A 671 7.27 -21.77 -32.79
CA VAL A 671 6.13 -22.07 -33.67
C VAL A 671 6.38 -23.38 -34.40
N LEU A 672 5.38 -24.25 -34.41
CA LEU A 672 5.38 -25.53 -35.14
C LEU A 672 4.40 -25.46 -36.31
N ASP A 673 4.88 -25.70 -37.54
CA ASP A 673 4.03 -25.92 -38.73
C ASP A 673 3.44 -27.34 -38.65
N LEU A 674 2.12 -27.43 -38.42
CA LEU A 674 1.41 -28.68 -38.22
C LEU A 674 1.26 -29.51 -39.50
N GLU A 675 1.42 -28.92 -40.69
CA GLU A 675 1.43 -29.66 -41.95
C GLU A 675 2.76 -30.41 -42.16
N ARG A 676 3.86 -29.84 -41.65
CA ARG A 676 5.20 -30.44 -41.72
C ARG A 676 5.51 -31.32 -40.51
N CYS A 677 4.88 -31.05 -39.37
CA CYS A 677 5.18 -31.75 -38.13
C CYS A 677 4.63 -33.19 -38.13
N THR A 678 5.52 -34.17 -38.13
CA THR A 678 5.16 -35.60 -38.01
C THR A 678 5.00 -36.08 -36.57
N ARG A 679 5.14 -35.19 -35.58
CA ARG A 679 5.08 -35.52 -34.13
C ARG A 679 6.11 -36.58 -33.70
N CYS A 680 7.32 -36.53 -34.24
CA CYS A 680 8.43 -37.45 -33.91
C CYS A 680 9.15 -37.16 -32.58
N ASP A 681 8.77 -36.10 -31.87
CA ASP A 681 9.27 -35.69 -30.53
C ASP A 681 10.73 -35.27 -30.43
N GLU A 682 11.46 -35.19 -31.55
CA GLU A 682 12.87 -34.79 -31.56
C GLU A 682 13.12 -33.39 -30.97
N CYS A 683 12.19 -32.44 -31.17
CA CYS A 683 12.30 -31.10 -30.57
C CYS A 683 12.23 -31.13 -29.03
N THR A 684 11.41 -32.01 -28.45
CA THR A 684 11.27 -32.15 -26.98
C THR A 684 12.45 -32.93 -26.42
N LYS A 685 12.89 -34.01 -27.08
CA LYS A 685 14.05 -34.81 -26.68
C LYS A 685 15.33 -33.98 -26.69
N ALA A 686 15.60 -33.27 -27.79
CA ALA A 686 16.78 -32.42 -27.90
C ALA A 686 16.81 -31.31 -26.84
N CYS A 687 15.65 -30.76 -26.47
CA CYS A 687 15.56 -29.80 -25.38
C CYS A 687 15.90 -30.46 -24.03
N ALA A 688 15.32 -31.62 -23.72
CA ALA A 688 15.62 -32.34 -22.48
C ALA A 688 17.10 -32.76 -22.41
N ASP A 689 17.68 -33.30 -23.48
CA ASP A 689 19.08 -33.73 -23.54
C ASP A 689 20.04 -32.55 -23.31
N THR A 690 19.69 -31.37 -23.85
CA THR A 690 20.43 -30.12 -23.63
C THR A 690 20.37 -29.65 -22.17
N HIS A 691 19.25 -29.90 -21.49
CA HIS A 691 18.95 -29.35 -20.17
C HIS A 691 18.78 -30.43 -19.10
N GLN A 692 19.72 -31.38 -19.05
CA GLN A 692 19.85 -32.37 -17.97
C GLN A 692 18.58 -33.21 -17.74
N GLY A 693 17.88 -33.55 -18.82
CA GLY A 693 16.66 -34.34 -18.81
C GLY A 693 15.37 -33.54 -18.58
N VAL A 694 15.46 -32.21 -18.39
CA VAL A 694 14.29 -31.35 -18.19
C VAL A 694 13.96 -30.60 -19.47
N THR A 695 12.79 -30.88 -20.05
CA THR A 695 12.32 -30.13 -21.21
C THR A 695 11.77 -28.76 -20.79
N ARG A 696 12.18 -27.71 -21.50
CA ARG A 696 11.76 -26.31 -21.26
C ARG A 696 10.69 -25.85 -22.26
N LEU A 697 10.09 -26.79 -22.99
CA LEU A 697 8.99 -26.53 -23.92
C LEU A 697 7.92 -27.61 -23.81
N VAL A 698 6.67 -27.21 -24.02
CA VAL A 698 5.52 -28.11 -24.13
C VAL A 698 4.87 -27.89 -25.49
N ARG A 699 4.59 -28.96 -26.23
CA ARG A 699 3.97 -28.88 -27.58
C ARG A 699 2.45 -28.69 -27.51
N GLU A 700 2.03 -27.81 -26.61
CA GLU A 700 0.65 -27.38 -26.43
C GLU A 700 0.64 -25.86 -26.40
N GLY A 701 -0.47 -25.27 -26.83
CA GLY A 701 -0.62 -23.83 -26.91
C GLY A 701 -1.58 -23.40 -28.00
N LEU A 702 -1.50 -22.12 -28.35
CA LEU A 702 -2.43 -21.46 -29.26
C LEU A 702 -2.21 -21.92 -30.70
N ARG A 703 -3.31 -22.12 -31.44
CA ARG A 703 -3.28 -22.48 -32.85
C ARG A 703 -3.75 -21.31 -33.70
N PHE A 704 -2.96 -20.96 -34.70
CA PHE A 704 -3.28 -19.96 -35.71
C PHE A 704 -3.11 -20.61 -37.07
N ASP A 705 -4.24 -20.90 -37.71
CA ASP A 705 -4.26 -21.66 -38.97
C ASP A 705 -3.47 -22.98 -38.81
N LYS A 706 -2.44 -23.22 -39.64
CA LYS A 706 -1.58 -24.40 -39.56
C LYS A 706 -0.43 -24.30 -38.55
N TYR A 707 -0.30 -23.18 -37.85
CA TYR A 707 0.78 -22.95 -36.91
C TYR A 707 0.33 -23.18 -35.46
N LEU A 708 1.13 -23.91 -34.69
CA LEU A 708 0.99 -24.07 -33.25
C LEU A 708 2.08 -23.25 -32.54
N VAL A 709 1.67 -22.28 -31.74
CA VAL A 709 2.56 -21.56 -30.81
C VAL A 709 2.75 -22.44 -29.58
N ALA A 710 3.89 -23.14 -29.51
CA ALA A 710 4.22 -24.03 -28.42
C ALA A 710 4.53 -23.25 -27.13
N SER A 711 4.07 -23.77 -26.00
CA SER A 711 4.40 -23.24 -24.68
C SER A 711 5.91 -23.32 -24.45
N SER A 712 6.53 -22.14 -24.50
CA SER A 712 7.92 -21.89 -24.21
C SER A 712 8.07 -20.39 -23.98
N CYS A 713 9.13 -19.98 -23.27
CA CYS A 713 9.41 -18.56 -23.07
C CYS A 713 9.33 -17.78 -24.40
N ARG A 714 8.56 -16.69 -24.39
CA ARG A 714 8.30 -15.84 -25.55
C ARG A 714 9.29 -14.66 -25.67
N SER A 715 10.21 -14.54 -24.70
CA SER A 715 11.10 -13.38 -24.54
C SER A 715 10.33 -12.05 -24.61
N CYS A 716 9.21 -11.96 -23.87
CA CYS A 716 8.32 -10.80 -23.88
C CYS A 716 9.07 -9.51 -23.58
N LEU A 717 8.74 -8.40 -24.24
CA LEU A 717 9.27 -7.09 -23.83
C LEU A 717 8.91 -6.77 -22.38
N ASP A 718 7.74 -7.21 -21.94
CA ASP A 718 7.22 -7.12 -20.57
C ASP A 718 7.37 -8.46 -19.82
N PRO A 719 8.33 -8.60 -18.86
CA PRO A 719 8.58 -9.86 -18.20
C PRO A 719 7.99 -9.90 -16.78
N TYR A 720 6.66 -9.97 -16.68
CA TYR A 720 5.95 -10.08 -15.40
C TYR A 720 6.47 -11.22 -14.50
N CYS A 721 6.98 -12.29 -15.10
CA CYS A 721 7.60 -13.41 -14.41
C CYS A 721 8.88 -13.08 -13.61
N LEU A 722 9.56 -11.96 -13.86
CA LEU A 722 10.72 -11.53 -13.06
C LEU A 722 10.30 -10.86 -11.75
N VAL A 723 9.05 -10.39 -11.67
CA VAL A 723 8.57 -9.60 -10.53
C VAL A 723 8.44 -10.49 -9.30
N GLY A 724 8.96 -9.99 -8.18
CA GLY A 724 8.78 -10.59 -6.85
C GLY A 724 9.65 -11.82 -6.56
N CYS A 725 10.66 -12.13 -7.37
CA CYS A 725 11.60 -13.20 -7.02
C CYS A 725 12.32 -12.85 -5.69
N PRO A 726 12.14 -13.64 -4.61
CA PRO A 726 12.62 -13.25 -3.28
C PRO A 726 14.15 -13.35 -3.13
N VAL A 727 14.82 -13.98 -4.09
CA VAL A 727 16.27 -14.24 -4.09
C VAL A 727 16.94 -13.79 -5.38
N ASP A 728 16.22 -13.10 -6.27
CA ASP A 728 16.71 -12.67 -7.59
C ASP A 728 17.25 -13.82 -8.47
N ALA A 729 16.73 -15.03 -8.29
CA ALA A 729 17.16 -16.21 -9.05
C ALA A 729 16.62 -16.25 -10.48
N ILE A 730 15.83 -15.28 -10.91
CA ILE A 730 15.30 -15.18 -12.27
C ILE A 730 15.53 -13.76 -12.77
N HIS A 731 16.31 -13.60 -13.84
CA HIS A 731 16.73 -12.28 -14.31
C HIS A 731 16.99 -12.26 -15.82
N ARG A 732 17.37 -11.07 -16.32
CA ARG A 732 17.81 -10.85 -17.70
C ARG A 732 19.20 -10.22 -17.70
N ASN A 733 20.06 -10.70 -18.58
CA ASN A 733 21.38 -10.11 -18.79
C ASN A 733 21.29 -8.94 -19.76
N GLY A 734 21.31 -7.70 -19.22
CA GLY A 734 21.55 -6.42 -19.90
C GLY A 734 20.92 -6.24 -21.29
N ASP A 735 21.65 -6.66 -22.33
CA ASP A 735 21.29 -6.48 -23.73
C ASP A 735 20.43 -7.61 -24.32
N SER A 736 20.13 -8.66 -23.54
CA SER A 736 19.37 -9.84 -23.99
C SER A 736 17.98 -9.93 -23.35
N LEU A 737 16.97 -10.30 -24.16
CA LEU A 737 15.59 -10.51 -23.70
C LEU A 737 15.33 -11.92 -23.15
N GLU A 738 16.39 -12.73 -23.10
CA GLU A 738 16.38 -14.10 -22.58
C GLU A 738 16.34 -14.10 -21.06
N ILE A 739 15.50 -14.97 -20.51
CA ILE A 739 15.38 -15.13 -19.07
C ILE A 739 16.31 -16.26 -18.64
N GLU A 740 17.11 -15.99 -17.63
CA GLU A 740 17.98 -16.97 -16.99
C GLU A 740 17.45 -17.26 -15.57
N ILE A 741 17.41 -18.55 -15.19
CA ILE A 741 17.06 -18.98 -13.84
C ILE A 741 18.26 -19.68 -13.22
N GLU A 742 18.72 -19.15 -12.10
CA GLU A 742 19.95 -19.54 -11.43
C GLU A 742 19.79 -20.77 -10.54
N ASP A 743 20.92 -21.41 -10.23
CA ASP A 743 20.97 -22.61 -9.37
C ASP A 743 20.54 -22.36 -7.92
N TYR A 744 20.62 -21.13 -7.45
CA TYR A 744 20.14 -20.73 -6.13
C TYR A 744 18.64 -20.43 -6.07
N CYS A 745 17.87 -20.77 -7.11
CA CYS A 745 16.40 -20.71 -7.08
C CYS A 745 15.84 -21.52 -5.90
N ILE A 746 15.12 -20.85 -5.00
CA ILE A 746 14.56 -21.50 -3.80
C ILE A 746 13.26 -22.27 -4.05
N GLY A 747 12.68 -22.17 -5.24
CA GLY A 747 11.47 -22.90 -5.59
C GLY A 747 10.16 -22.29 -5.10
N CYS A 748 10.12 -21.00 -4.80
CA CYS A 748 8.93 -20.35 -4.25
C CYS A 748 7.70 -20.35 -5.17
N GLY A 749 7.87 -20.57 -6.47
CA GLY A 749 6.78 -20.67 -7.46
C GLY A 749 6.29 -19.33 -8.02
N LEU A 750 6.61 -18.20 -7.40
CA LEU A 750 6.02 -16.91 -7.78
C LEU A 750 6.24 -16.54 -9.26
N CYS A 751 7.41 -16.82 -9.82
CA CYS A 751 7.66 -16.57 -11.25
C CYS A 751 6.80 -17.45 -12.18
N SER A 752 6.46 -18.67 -11.75
CA SER A 752 5.54 -19.56 -12.45
C SER A 752 4.12 -19.00 -12.43
N ASP A 753 3.65 -18.58 -11.26
CA ASP A 753 2.33 -17.95 -11.07
C ASP A 753 2.22 -16.62 -11.83
N ASN A 754 3.31 -15.84 -11.85
CA ASN A 754 3.37 -14.54 -12.53
C ASN A 754 3.54 -14.67 -14.05
N CYS A 755 3.81 -15.85 -14.61
CA CYS A 755 3.90 -15.99 -16.06
C CYS A 755 2.48 -16.06 -16.65
N PRO A 756 1.96 -15.01 -17.31
CA PRO A 756 0.57 -15.00 -17.80
C PRO A 756 0.34 -16.04 -18.90
N TYR A 757 1.41 -16.57 -19.47
CA TYR A 757 1.41 -17.54 -20.55
C TYR A 757 1.73 -18.96 -20.09
N GLY A 758 1.96 -19.18 -18.79
CA GLY A 758 2.28 -20.50 -18.22
C GLY A 758 3.57 -21.13 -18.75
N ASN A 759 4.56 -20.31 -19.16
CA ASN A 759 5.79 -20.79 -19.80
C ASN A 759 6.94 -21.08 -18.82
N ILE A 760 6.68 -21.03 -17.51
CA ILE A 760 7.65 -21.35 -16.46
C ILE A 760 7.14 -22.55 -15.68
N ASN A 761 7.94 -23.62 -15.66
CA ASN A 761 7.58 -24.90 -15.06
C ASN A 761 8.42 -25.18 -13.81
N MET A 762 7.80 -25.73 -12.78
CA MET A 762 8.48 -26.16 -11.55
C MET A 762 8.90 -27.62 -11.67
N HIS A 763 10.20 -27.89 -11.52
CA HIS A 763 10.75 -29.24 -11.51
C HIS A 763 11.52 -29.52 -10.22
N GLY A 764 11.45 -30.77 -9.76
CA GLY A 764 12.20 -31.23 -8.59
C GLY A 764 13.65 -31.56 -8.95
N PHE A 765 14.59 -30.93 -8.26
CA PHE A 765 16.03 -31.22 -8.37
C PHE A 765 16.59 -31.68 -7.02
N PRO A 766 17.66 -32.50 -6.98
CA PRO A 766 18.34 -32.82 -5.74
C PRO A 766 18.91 -31.54 -5.10
N LYS A 767 18.54 -31.24 -3.85
CA LYS A 767 19.06 -30.11 -3.08
C LYS A 767 20.57 -30.21 -2.95
N GLN A 768 21.28 -29.15 -3.27
CA GLN A 768 22.75 -29.07 -3.14
C GLN A 768 23.12 -28.04 -2.07
N GLU A 769 24.10 -28.38 -1.23
CA GLU A 769 24.69 -27.48 -0.23
C GLU A 769 26.21 -27.44 -0.41
N VAL A 770 26.82 -26.32 -0.06
CA VAL A 770 28.26 -26.14 -0.12
C VAL A 770 28.88 -26.72 1.15
N ASP A 771 29.76 -27.70 1.01
CA ASP A 771 30.47 -28.27 2.16
C ASP A 771 31.51 -27.29 2.74
N ALA A 772 32.08 -27.62 3.90
CA ALA A 772 33.09 -26.80 4.56
C ALA A 772 34.38 -26.57 3.72
N LYS A 773 34.51 -27.22 2.55
CA LYS A 773 35.62 -27.09 1.60
C LYS A 773 35.20 -26.35 0.31
N GLY A 774 33.98 -25.82 0.24
CA GLY A 774 33.49 -25.09 -0.93
C GLY A 774 32.93 -25.98 -2.05
N LYS A 775 32.74 -27.29 -1.82
CA LYS A 775 32.24 -28.22 -2.85
C LYS A 775 30.74 -28.48 -2.70
N LEU A 776 30.00 -28.38 -3.81
CA LEU A 776 28.58 -28.74 -3.87
C LEU A 776 28.39 -30.23 -3.56
N ARG A 777 27.52 -30.52 -2.59
CA ARG A 777 27.10 -31.88 -2.20
C ARG A 777 25.59 -31.97 -2.15
N THR A 778 25.06 -33.08 -2.69
CA THR A 778 23.63 -33.39 -2.58
C THR A 778 23.25 -33.72 -1.14
N VAL A 779 22.16 -33.12 -0.67
CA VAL A 779 21.59 -33.36 0.66
C VAL A 779 20.74 -34.63 0.60
N TYR A 780 20.95 -35.54 1.54
CA TYR A 780 20.18 -36.79 1.66
C TYR A 780 19.39 -36.80 2.97
N GLN A 781 18.16 -37.29 2.92
CA GLN A 781 17.35 -37.62 4.08
C GLN A 781 17.21 -39.14 4.22
N GLU A 782 17.08 -39.60 5.45
CA GLU A 782 16.92 -41.02 5.76
C GLU A 782 15.45 -41.28 6.13
N ILE A 783 14.75 -42.05 5.30
CA ILE A 783 13.35 -42.44 5.50
C ILE A 783 13.28 -43.96 5.39
N ASP A 784 12.73 -44.63 6.41
CA ASP A 784 12.57 -46.08 6.47
C ASP A 784 13.87 -46.86 6.16
N GLY A 785 15.00 -46.36 6.64
CA GLY A 785 16.33 -46.97 6.42
C GLY A 785 16.90 -46.80 5.01
N ARG A 786 16.28 -45.98 4.15
CA ARG A 786 16.75 -45.64 2.80
C ARG A 786 17.23 -44.19 2.74
N LYS A 787 18.43 -43.97 2.16
CA LYS A 787 18.95 -42.63 1.86
C LYS A 787 18.37 -42.12 0.55
N LEU A 788 17.51 -41.11 0.62
CA LEU A 788 16.89 -40.46 -0.52
C LEU A 788 17.40 -39.02 -0.64
N PRO A 789 17.70 -38.51 -1.84
CA PRO A 789 18.06 -37.10 -2.01
C PRO A 789 16.87 -36.20 -1.62
N VAL A 790 17.14 -35.16 -0.85
CA VAL A 790 16.14 -34.11 -0.58
C VAL A 790 15.86 -33.41 -1.90
N VAL A 791 14.60 -33.34 -2.31
CA VAL A 791 14.18 -32.71 -3.56
C VAL A 791 13.78 -31.26 -3.28
N GLN A 792 14.42 -30.32 -3.95
CA GLN A 792 14.07 -28.90 -3.96
C GLN A 792 13.41 -28.57 -5.30
N GLN A 793 12.25 -27.92 -5.25
CA GLN A 793 11.60 -27.42 -6.46
C GLN A 793 12.41 -26.26 -7.03
N ARG A 794 12.57 -26.20 -8.34
CA ARG A 794 13.19 -25.07 -9.04
C ARG A 794 12.36 -24.71 -10.26
N ALA A 795 12.24 -23.43 -10.52
CA ALA A 795 11.63 -22.93 -11.74
C ALA A 795 12.56 -23.21 -12.93
N THR A 796 11.98 -23.53 -14.07
CA THR A 796 12.69 -23.72 -15.34
C THR A 796 11.91 -23.03 -16.44
N THR A 797 12.65 -22.42 -17.36
CA THR A 797 12.08 -21.71 -18.51
C THR A 797 13.02 -21.85 -19.69
N CYS A 798 12.49 -21.71 -20.90
CA CYS A 798 13.31 -21.71 -22.11
C CYS A 798 14.25 -20.49 -22.12
N ASP A 799 15.55 -20.75 -22.20
CA ASP A 799 16.65 -19.78 -22.27
C ASP A 799 17.21 -19.67 -23.70
N LEU A 800 16.46 -20.15 -24.70
CA LEU A 800 16.86 -20.24 -26.10
C LEU A 800 18.15 -21.04 -26.34
N CYS A 801 18.53 -21.91 -25.39
CA CYS A 801 19.78 -22.66 -25.41
C CYS A 801 21.01 -21.74 -25.50
N LYS A 802 20.97 -20.55 -24.90
CA LYS A 802 22.05 -19.55 -24.91
C LYS A 802 23.44 -20.09 -24.53
N SER A 803 23.48 -21.11 -23.67
CA SER A 803 24.73 -21.77 -23.28
C SER A 803 25.41 -22.56 -24.41
N ILE A 804 24.74 -22.72 -25.55
CA ILE A 804 25.22 -23.44 -26.74
C ILE A 804 25.19 -22.46 -27.91
N ASP A 805 26.33 -22.30 -28.59
CA ASP A 805 26.41 -21.47 -29.80
C ASP A 805 25.56 -22.08 -30.93
N GLY A 806 24.58 -21.33 -31.43
CA GLY A 806 23.81 -21.68 -32.63
C GLY A 806 22.30 -21.55 -32.48
N LYS A 807 21.56 -22.31 -33.31
CA LYS A 807 20.09 -22.36 -33.23
C LYS A 807 19.66 -23.13 -31.98
N PRO A 808 18.55 -22.77 -31.32
CA PRO A 808 18.02 -23.55 -30.20
C PRO A 808 17.87 -25.03 -30.58
N SER A 809 18.25 -25.94 -29.67
CA SER A 809 18.30 -27.38 -29.94
C SER A 809 16.97 -27.94 -30.45
N CYS A 810 15.85 -27.40 -29.96
CA CYS A 810 14.51 -27.79 -30.39
C CYS A 810 14.19 -27.46 -31.86
N VAL A 811 14.78 -26.39 -32.40
CA VAL A 811 14.68 -26.01 -33.81
C VAL A 811 15.67 -26.81 -34.64
N TYR A 812 16.92 -26.90 -34.18
CA TYR A 812 17.98 -27.60 -34.88
C TYR A 812 17.68 -29.10 -35.08
N ALA A 813 17.12 -29.76 -34.07
CA ALA A 813 16.84 -31.19 -34.10
C ALA A 813 15.59 -31.57 -34.91
N CYS A 814 14.83 -30.61 -35.47
CA CYS A 814 13.62 -30.92 -36.23
C CYS A 814 13.97 -31.50 -37.61
N PRO A 815 13.70 -32.78 -37.90
CA PRO A 815 14.10 -33.39 -39.18
C PRO A 815 13.18 -33.04 -40.35
N HIS A 816 12.12 -32.28 -40.11
CA HIS A 816 11.08 -31.93 -41.09
C HIS A 816 10.97 -30.42 -41.34
N ASP A 817 11.92 -29.62 -40.83
CA ASP A 817 11.88 -28.15 -40.88
C ASP A 817 10.50 -27.58 -40.50
N ALA A 818 9.94 -28.14 -39.42
CA ALA A 818 8.61 -27.80 -38.92
C ALA A 818 8.65 -26.85 -37.72
N ALA A 819 9.79 -26.70 -37.04
CA ALA A 819 9.93 -25.87 -35.85
C ALA A 819 10.72 -24.59 -36.15
N PHE A 820 10.21 -23.44 -35.69
CA PHE A 820 10.78 -22.13 -35.97
C PHE A 820 10.78 -21.24 -34.72
N ARG A 821 11.73 -20.29 -34.65
CA ARG A 821 11.64 -19.12 -33.78
C ARG A 821 11.31 -17.90 -34.64
N MET A 822 10.28 -17.15 -34.26
CA MET A 822 9.84 -15.95 -34.97
C MET A 822 9.24 -14.92 -34.01
N THR A 823 9.18 -13.66 -34.42
CA THR A 823 8.48 -12.61 -33.66
C THR A 823 6.97 -12.75 -33.84
N GLY A 824 6.19 -12.13 -32.96
CA GLY A 824 4.74 -12.04 -33.15
C GLY A 824 4.37 -11.42 -34.50
N GLU A 825 5.03 -10.33 -34.89
CA GLU A 825 4.78 -9.66 -36.18
C GLU A 825 5.04 -10.55 -37.40
N GLU A 826 6.07 -11.40 -37.34
CA GLU A 826 6.34 -12.37 -38.40
C GLU A 826 5.27 -13.46 -38.47
N LEU A 827 4.81 -13.98 -37.32
CA LEU A 827 3.71 -14.94 -37.27
C LEU A 827 2.44 -14.35 -37.87
N LEU A 828 2.06 -13.12 -37.46
CA LEU A 828 0.88 -12.44 -37.95
C LEU A 828 0.91 -12.26 -39.48
N ARG A 829 2.05 -11.83 -40.03
CA ARG A 829 2.23 -11.73 -41.48
C ARG A 829 2.03 -13.08 -42.16
N ARG A 830 2.64 -14.16 -41.64
CA ARG A 830 2.50 -15.50 -42.21
C ARG A 830 1.06 -16.03 -42.17
N THR A 831 0.27 -15.65 -41.17
CA THR A 831 -1.15 -16.04 -41.06
C THR A 831 -2.08 -15.18 -41.93
N GLN A 832 -1.66 -13.98 -42.32
CA GLN A 832 -2.46 -13.06 -43.14
C GLN A 832 -2.16 -13.14 -44.65
N THR A 833 -1.05 -13.76 -45.05
CA THR A 833 -0.61 -13.82 -46.46
C THR A 833 -1.16 -15.04 -47.22
N GLN A 834 -2.30 -15.62 -46.78
CA GLN A 834 -3.01 -16.68 -47.50
C GLN A 834 -4.41 -16.25 -47.89
#